data_AF-A0A8C9TFJ2-F1
#
_entry.id   AF-A0A8C9TFJ2-F1
#
_cell.length_a   1.000
_cell.length_b   1.000
_cell.length_c   1.000
_cell.angle_alpha   90.00
_cell.angle_beta   90.00
_cell.angle_gamma   90.00
#
_symmetry.space_group_name_H-M   'P 1'
#
loop_
_entity.id
_entity.type
_entity.pdbx_description
1 polymer ?
#
loop_
_entity_poly.entity_id
_entity_poly.type
_entity_poly.pdbx_seq_one_letter_code
_entity_poly.pdbx_strand_id
1 'polypeptide(L)'
;MRKYSIHLIKRLKTALQFLLRSASQNISIAIAASFSTGCERKVYNSSLPNVPPLQLERFTSMRMKKEKDKPVPPGQRHSLATHYEVPAQATMLHDHTDEYVLELFEQMLVDMNLNEEKQQPLREKDIAIKREMVSQYLHTSKAGQNQKESSKSAVMYIQELKTELRDTQLLSCLESLRVSLSNNPVSWVQTFGDEGLALLLNFLRKLQDEKDETANKCQHEIIRCLKAFMNNKHGLKAMLMSPDGIPLLVRAVNPRLPHMMVDAVKLLSAICILDHPDNLQDRVLEAITEHAEEQEVERFQSLLSGMRKTNVALKAGCMQLINALISQGEELDFRIHIRSELMRLGLREILKEVRTIENEELKVQLNVFDDQAEDDSEELKVRLDDILMNTVKDSKAETHFLSLLQHLLLIRNDYQARPQYYKLIDECIAQIVLHKNGCDPDFKCRSLHLDIEGLIDNMVNQTKVETSEAKALELEKKLDLELTARHELQVGMKKMESDYEQRVLDLSAEKDQLGTEKVEKEKENQKLLDEVNILKEQVVTLLSPPIHLVINLAGEPCYHLPPLDIFCVQIKKLSQDLEDAKTKVVTVPVPPPPPPLPGQVCIPPPPPLPGQAGIPPPPPLPGQAGIPPPPPLPGQAGIPPPPPLPGQAGIPPPPPLPGQAGIPPPPPLPGQARIPPPPPLPGQAGIPPPPPLPGQAGIPPPPPLPGQAGIPPPPPLAPGMPPPPPMMGGWTAPAVPVLPFGLTPKKAYKPEVQLKRANWTKIGPEDLSEDSFWIKAKEEHFENNELFAKLTLTFSSQTKSKSKKDQDGSDDKKATQKKKVKELKVLDSKSSQNLSIFLGSFRLPYEEIKNVILEVNEKVLTENMVQNLLKQLPEAEQLNVLAELKDEYDDLTESEQFGVVISSVKRLKPRLSAILFKLQFEEQINNIKPDVVSVTAACEEMKNSENLAKLLQIILLVGNYMNAGSRNAGAFGFSISYLCKLRDTKSTDQKMTLLHFIADVCQEQHPEVMHFIEELIHVDKASRVSAETLQKNIDQMGKQIKSLEKDIETFPPPQSENDLFVEKMTISFHSLAREQYEKLDLMHQNMVKQYEDLGKFFVFDPKKVSIEEFYSDLSNFRNMFQQAVMENQKRREAEEKIRRAKLAKEKAEKEKEEKKRSQLLDINADGDETGIMDGLLEALQSGAAFRRKRGPRQAGGSGHFSLIPRTPKLCWKNLNST
;
A
#
# COMPACT_ATOMS: atom_id res chain seq x y z
N MET A 1 -22.02 16.16 -26.02
CA MET A 1 -22.57 15.29 -24.95
C MET A 1 -21.78 13.98 -24.79
N ARG A 2 -22.30 12.78 -25.14
CA ARG A 2 -21.73 11.47 -24.69
C ARG A 2 -20.19 11.32 -24.73
N LYS A 3 -19.50 11.70 -25.82
CA LYS A 3 -18.02 11.64 -25.90
C LYS A 3 -17.31 12.50 -24.84
N TYR A 4 -17.86 13.68 -24.51
CA TYR A 4 -17.34 14.54 -23.43
C TYR A 4 -17.55 13.90 -22.05
N SER A 5 -18.73 13.32 -21.79
CA SER A 5 -19.01 12.62 -20.54
C SER A 5 -18.06 11.45 -20.31
N ILE A 6 -17.77 10.64 -21.34
CA ILE A 6 -16.81 9.52 -21.26
C ILE A 6 -15.39 10.03 -21.01
N HIS A 7 -14.97 11.13 -21.64
CA HIS A 7 -13.64 11.69 -21.43
C HIS A 7 -13.49 12.33 -20.04
N LEU A 8 -14.55 12.98 -19.53
CA LEU A 8 -14.62 13.50 -18.16
C LEU A 8 -14.60 12.36 -17.13
N ILE A 9 -15.36 11.28 -17.34
CA ILE A 9 -15.35 10.08 -16.48
C ILE A 9 -13.99 9.41 -16.49
N LYS A 10 -13.31 9.29 -17.64
CA LYS A 10 -11.93 8.75 -17.69
C LYS A 10 -10.94 9.64 -16.94
N ARG A 11 -10.99 10.97 -17.14
CA ARG A 11 -10.17 11.92 -16.36
C ARG A 11 -10.47 11.86 -14.86
N LEU A 12 -11.75 11.79 -14.47
CA LEU A 12 -12.16 11.61 -13.08
C LEU A 12 -11.68 10.28 -12.50
N LYS A 13 -11.72 9.16 -13.24
CA LYS A 13 -11.27 7.85 -12.75
C LYS A 13 -9.75 7.77 -12.62
N THR A 14 -8.99 8.41 -13.54
CA THR A 14 -7.54 8.57 -13.41
C THR A 14 -7.17 9.53 -12.27
N ALA A 15 -7.90 10.63 -12.10
CA ALA A 15 -7.75 11.53 -10.96
C ALA A 15 -8.10 10.81 -9.65
N LEU A 16 -9.12 9.95 -9.62
CA LEU A 16 -9.45 9.12 -8.46
C LEU A 16 -8.36 8.09 -8.18
N GLN A 17 -7.74 7.47 -9.18
CA GLN A 17 -6.59 6.58 -8.94
C GLN A 17 -5.35 7.32 -8.46
N PHE A 18 -5.11 8.55 -8.94
CA PHE A 18 -4.04 9.41 -8.44
C PHE A 18 -4.34 9.89 -7.01
N LEU A 19 -5.59 10.25 -6.71
CA LEU A 19 -6.07 10.63 -5.39
C LEU A 19 -6.22 9.45 -4.44
N LEU A 20 -6.43 8.22 -4.90
CA LEU A 20 -6.43 7.01 -4.07
C LEU A 20 -5.01 6.56 -3.75
N ARG A 21 -4.05 6.71 -4.68
CA ARG A 21 -2.63 6.57 -4.36
C ARG A 21 -2.16 7.68 -3.43
N SER A 22 -2.50 8.94 -3.73
CA SER A 22 -2.15 10.07 -2.88
C SER A 22 -2.91 10.08 -1.56
N ALA A 23 -4.10 9.48 -1.45
CA ALA A 23 -4.82 9.31 -0.17
C ALA A 23 -4.31 8.10 0.58
N SER A 24 -4.02 6.96 -0.05
CA SER A 24 -3.29 5.86 0.59
C SER A 24 -1.95 6.35 1.15
N GLN A 25 -1.23 7.17 0.38
CA GLN A 25 0.06 7.75 0.79
C GLN A 25 -0.12 8.89 1.81
N ASN A 26 -1.12 9.76 1.69
CA ASN A 26 -1.39 10.81 2.69
C ASN A 26 -2.06 10.29 3.96
N ILE A 27 -2.78 9.17 3.92
CA ILE A 27 -3.34 8.46 5.08
C ILE A 27 -2.22 7.65 5.73
N SER A 28 -1.38 6.96 4.97
CA SER A 28 -0.14 6.36 5.49
C SER A 28 0.78 7.42 6.12
N ILE A 29 0.88 8.62 5.53
CA ILE A 29 1.64 9.75 6.10
C ILE A 29 0.90 10.39 7.29
N ALA A 30 -0.44 10.47 7.30
CA ALA A 30 -1.19 11.02 8.43
C ALA A 30 -1.20 10.06 9.63
N ILE A 31 -1.31 8.76 9.39
CA ILE A 31 -1.13 7.69 10.39
C ILE A 31 0.33 7.71 10.87
N ALA A 32 1.31 7.68 9.96
CA ALA A 32 2.73 7.73 10.33
C ALA A 32 3.13 9.04 11.02
N ALA A 33 2.50 10.18 10.74
CA ALA A 33 2.72 11.43 11.47
C ALA A 33 1.96 11.46 12.81
N SER A 34 0.81 10.79 12.90
CA SER A 34 0.08 10.63 14.17
C SER A 34 0.86 9.75 15.15
N PHE A 35 1.58 8.73 14.66
CA PHE A 35 2.39 7.83 15.48
C PHE A 35 3.90 8.20 15.52
N SER A 36 4.43 8.93 14.54
CA SER A 36 5.85 9.29 14.44
C SER A 36 6.07 10.73 13.94
N THR A 37 6.11 11.66 14.90
CA THR A 37 6.76 12.97 14.72
C THR A 37 7.83 13.14 15.80
N GLY A 38 9.11 13.00 15.43
CA GLY A 38 10.20 13.09 16.41
C GLY A 38 11.64 12.87 15.92
N CYS A 39 11.96 12.94 14.62
CA CYS A 39 13.34 12.69 14.15
C CYS A 39 13.78 13.50 12.91
N GLU A 40 13.87 14.84 13.04
CA GLU A 40 14.66 15.65 12.11
C GLU A 40 16.12 15.76 12.59
N ARG A 41 16.96 14.78 12.27
CA ARG A 41 18.41 14.85 12.54
C ARG A 41 19.12 15.62 11.43
N LYS A 42 19.28 16.94 11.58
CA LYS A 42 20.00 17.80 10.62
C LYS A 42 21.45 17.34 10.45
N VAL A 43 21.83 16.98 9.22
CA VAL A 43 23.22 16.67 8.84
C VAL A 43 23.84 17.92 8.21
N TYR A 44 24.78 18.55 8.92
CA TYR A 44 25.74 19.46 8.29
C TYR A 44 26.83 18.64 7.59
N ASN A 45 27.24 19.09 6.41
CA ASN A 45 28.13 18.34 5.52
C ASN A 45 29.49 19.05 5.41
N SER A 46 30.56 18.40 5.87
CA SER A 46 31.94 18.90 5.77
C SER A 46 32.90 17.76 5.44
N SER A 47 33.66 17.94 4.36
CA SER A 47 34.51 16.95 3.69
C SER A 47 35.63 16.33 4.53
N LEU A 48 35.87 15.03 4.33
CA LEU A 48 37.07 14.29 4.75
C LEU A 48 37.84 13.75 3.53
N PRO A 49 39.20 13.74 3.53
CA PRO A 49 40.02 12.99 2.58
C PRO A 49 40.33 11.56 3.06
N ASN A 50 40.71 10.68 2.11
CA ASN A 50 40.81 9.23 2.25
C ASN A 50 41.89 8.68 3.22
N VAL A 51 41.61 7.52 3.83
CA VAL A 51 42.62 6.52 4.26
C VAL A 51 42.10 5.10 3.93
N PRO A 52 42.92 4.19 3.33
CA PRO A 52 42.54 2.80 2.98
C PRO A 52 42.81 1.79 4.15
N PRO A 53 42.43 0.49 4.03
CA PRO A 53 41.95 -0.29 5.17
C PRO A 53 42.98 -1.19 5.87
N LEU A 54 42.66 -1.62 7.10
CA LEU A 54 43.30 -2.74 7.81
C LEU A 54 42.28 -3.68 8.44
N GLN A 55 42.74 -4.89 8.80
CA GLN A 55 41.93 -6.04 9.17
C GLN A 55 41.61 -6.14 10.67
N LEU A 56 40.68 -7.06 10.97
CA LEU A 56 40.17 -7.39 12.30
C LEU A 56 41.18 -8.20 13.14
N GLU A 57 41.64 -7.66 14.25
CA GLU A 57 42.15 -8.46 15.38
C GLU A 57 41.54 -8.02 16.72
N ARG A 58 41.54 -8.96 17.68
CA ARG A 58 41.13 -8.73 19.07
C ARG A 58 42.28 -8.04 19.83
N PHE A 59 41.97 -7.22 20.83
CA PHE A 59 42.16 -7.66 22.24
C PHE A 59 41.56 -6.68 23.26
N THR A 60 41.25 -7.21 24.44
CA THR A 60 40.88 -6.48 25.64
C THR A 60 42.11 -5.84 26.31
N SER A 61 41.98 -4.65 26.90
CA SER A 61 42.88 -4.25 28.01
C SER A 61 42.38 -3.08 28.86
N MET A 62 42.05 -3.37 30.13
CA MET A 62 42.25 -2.53 31.31
C MET A 62 42.21 -3.46 32.55
N ARG A 63 43.04 -3.31 33.60
CA ARG A 63 44.28 -2.51 33.77
C ARG A 63 45.06 -3.04 34.99
N MET A 64 46.23 -3.65 34.81
CA MET A 64 47.02 -4.23 35.90
C MET A 64 48.01 -3.24 36.55
N LYS A 65 48.18 -3.34 37.87
CA LYS A 65 49.44 -3.06 38.61
C LYS A 65 49.81 -4.38 39.32
N LYS A 66 50.78 -5.15 38.82
CA LYS A 66 52.24 -4.95 38.91
C LYS A 66 52.80 -5.30 40.28
N GLU A 67 53.06 -6.58 40.48
CA GLU A 67 54.21 -7.06 41.26
C GLU A 67 55.29 -7.64 40.33
N LYS A 68 56.39 -8.18 40.89
CA LYS A 68 57.70 -8.19 40.25
C LYS A 68 58.39 -9.56 40.32
N ASP A 69 58.67 -10.11 39.15
CA ASP A 69 59.17 -11.46 38.91
C ASP A 69 60.67 -11.67 39.25
N LYS A 70 61.06 -12.90 39.63
CA LYS A 70 62.38 -13.58 39.45
C LYS A 70 62.34 -15.03 40.02
N PRO A 71 63.23 -15.97 39.58
CA PRO A 71 62.72 -17.27 39.11
C PRO A 71 63.26 -18.56 39.77
N VAL A 72 62.51 -19.64 39.50
CA VAL A 72 62.82 -21.10 39.44
C VAL A 72 64.30 -21.41 39.10
N PRO A 73 65.03 -22.36 39.77
CA PRO A 73 64.75 -23.82 39.78
C PRO A 73 65.25 -24.60 41.03
N PRO A 74 65.42 -25.96 40.98
CA PRO A 74 64.49 -27.03 40.61
C PRO A 74 64.08 -27.87 41.84
N GLY A 75 63.08 -28.76 41.69
CA GLY A 75 62.48 -29.47 42.82
C GLY A 75 63.27 -30.68 43.37
N GLN A 76 63.09 -30.95 44.67
CA GLN A 76 63.38 -32.23 45.29
C GLN A 76 62.27 -32.57 46.31
N ARG A 77 61.76 -33.81 46.30
CA ARG A 77 60.81 -34.27 47.33
C ARG A 77 61.58 -34.53 48.62
N HIS A 78 61.09 -34.00 49.75
CA HIS A 78 61.04 -34.72 51.03
C HIS A 78 59.96 -34.12 51.93
N SER A 79 59.21 -34.98 52.61
CA SER A 79 58.30 -34.59 53.68
C SER A 79 59.09 -34.36 54.96
N LEU A 80 58.63 -33.42 55.79
CA LEU A 80 58.19 -33.68 57.18
C LEU A 80 57.77 -32.36 57.85
N ALA A 81 56.63 -32.38 58.53
CA ALA A 81 56.17 -31.28 59.38
C ALA A 81 56.39 -31.64 60.86
N THR A 82 56.85 -30.68 61.66
CA THR A 82 57.01 -30.84 63.11
C THR A 82 55.91 -30.12 63.89
N HIS A 83 54.72 -30.73 63.82
CA HIS A 83 53.83 -31.03 64.96
C HIS A 83 53.24 -29.92 65.88
N TYR A 84 52.07 -30.26 66.44
CA TYR A 84 51.27 -29.53 67.45
C TYR A 84 50.52 -28.26 66.96
N GLU A 85 49.21 -28.11 67.21
CA GLU A 85 48.24 -29.03 67.81
C GLU A 85 46.80 -28.74 67.31
N VAL A 86 45.89 -29.71 67.43
CA VAL A 86 44.51 -29.64 66.88
C VAL A 86 43.46 -29.59 67.99
N PRO A 87 42.63 -28.52 68.06
CA PRO A 87 41.33 -28.56 68.73
C PRO A 87 40.36 -29.42 67.91
N ALA A 88 39.85 -30.50 68.51
CA ALA A 88 39.08 -31.52 67.78
C ALA A 88 37.63 -31.07 67.50
N GLN A 89 37.36 -30.61 66.26
CA GLN A 89 36.01 -30.58 65.67
C GLN A 89 35.93 -30.46 64.14
N ALA A 90 37.04 -30.18 63.44
CA ALA A 90 37.07 -30.06 61.97
C ALA A 90 36.78 -31.36 61.20
N THR A 91 36.77 -32.52 61.87
CA THR A 91 36.71 -33.87 61.27
C THR A 91 35.33 -34.30 60.77
N MET A 92 34.37 -33.38 60.57
CA MET A 92 32.98 -33.70 60.20
C MET A 92 32.58 -33.27 58.77
N LEU A 93 33.51 -32.78 57.95
CA LEU A 93 33.25 -32.45 56.53
C LEU A 93 34.20 -33.14 55.53
N HIS A 94 35.17 -33.94 55.98
CA HIS A 94 36.07 -34.69 55.08
C HIS A 94 35.51 -36.04 54.61
N ASP A 95 34.68 -36.72 55.41
CA ASP A 95 34.06 -38.00 55.05
C ASP A 95 32.75 -37.84 54.24
N HIS A 96 32.24 -36.62 54.09
CA HIS A 96 31.07 -36.34 53.27
C HIS A 96 31.44 -36.33 51.77
N THR A 97 30.61 -36.98 50.96
CA THR A 97 30.77 -37.05 49.50
C THR A 97 30.75 -35.66 48.86
N ASP A 98 31.36 -35.54 47.68
CA ASP A 98 31.31 -34.30 46.90
C ASP A 98 29.87 -33.90 46.55
N GLU A 99 28.97 -34.87 46.32
CA GLU A 99 27.54 -34.63 46.13
C GLU A 99 26.87 -33.99 47.36
N TYR A 100 27.08 -34.49 48.58
CA TYR A 100 26.48 -33.91 49.79
C TYR A 100 26.99 -32.47 50.08
N VAL A 101 28.23 -32.17 49.70
CA VAL A 101 28.73 -30.79 49.78
C VAL A 101 28.10 -29.91 48.71
N LEU A 102 27.86 -30.43 47.51
CA LEU A 102 27.14 -29.69 46.48
C LEU A 102 25.68 -29.42 46.92
N GLU A 103 24.98 -30.37 47.51
CA GLU A 103 23.64 -30.16 48.10
C GLU A 103 23.65 -29.03 49.16
N LEU A 104 24.61 -29.04 50.08
CA LEU A 104 24.76 -27.98 51.09
C LEU A 104 25.20 -26.63 50.49
N PHE A 105 25.95 -26.63 49.39
CA PHE A 105 26.36 -25.42 48.68
C PHE A 105 25.19 -24.78 47.93
N GLU A 106 24.33 -25.60 47.32
CA GLU A 106 23.08 -25.16 46.71
C GLU A 106 22.12 -24.57 47.76
N GLN A 107 21.94 -25.23 48.90
CA GLN A 107 21.15 -24.68 50.02
C GLN A 107 21.71 -23.35 50.51
N MET A 108 23.04 -23.22 50.65
CA MET A 108 23.69 -21.96 51.03
C MET A 108 23.42 -20.84 50.01
N LEU A 109 23.40 -21.13 48.70
CA LEU A 109 23.09 -20.13 47.67
C LEU A 109 21.61 -19.67 47.73
N VAL A 110 20.68 -20.59 47.99
CA VAL A 110 19.25 -20.27 48.21
C VAL A 110 19.06 -19.39 49.45
N ASP A 111 19.69 -19.76 50.57
CA ASP A 111 19.63 -18.99 51.83
C ASP A 111 20.26 -17.58 51.71
N MET A 112 21.19 -17.38 50.76
CA MET A 112 21.84 -16.08 50.51
C MET A 112 21.04 -15.10 49.62
N ASN A 113 19.88 -15.48 49.06
CA ASN A 113 18.97 -14.58 48.33
C ASN A 113 19.66 -13.82 47.16
N LEU A 114 20.56 -14.48 46.43
CA LEU A 114 21.32 -13.89 45.31
C LEU A 114 20.70 -14.22 43.95
N ASN A 115 20.76 -13.28 43.00
CA ASN A 115 20.34 -13.54 41.61
C ASN A 115 21.33 -14.44 40.85
N GLU A 116 20.84 -15.16 39.84
CA GLU A 116 21.59 -16.24 39.19
C GLU A 116 22.94 -15.78 38.58
N GLU A 117 23.04 -14.57 38.02
CA GLU A 117 24.33 -14.02 37.54
C GLU A 117 25.41 -13.90 38.62
N LYS A 118 25.03 -13.79 39.90
CA LYS A 118 25.95 -13.78 41.05
C LYS A 118 26.16 -15.19 41.61
N GLN A 119 25.20 -16.11 41.43
CA GLN A 119 25.37 -17.53 41.77
C GLN A 119 26.32 -18.23 40.78
N GLN A 120 26.19 -17.98 39.47
CA GLN A 120 26.99 -18.58 38.40
C GLN A 120 28.52 -18.58 38.67
N PRO A 121 29.20 -17.45 38.98
CA PRO A 121 30.65 -17.43 39.28
C PRO A 121 31.03 -18.07 40.63
N LEU A 122 30.04 -18.43 41.47
CA LEU A 122 30.20 -19.25 42.68
C LEU A 122 30.01 -20.74 42.35
N ARG A 123 29.02 -21.08 41.51
CA ARG A 123 28.84 -22.43 40.94
C ARG A 123 30.07 -22.89 40.15
N GLU A 124 30.79 -21.97 39.50
CA GLU A 124 32.03 -22.23 38.76
C GLU A 124 33.29 -22.43 39.63
N LYS A 125 33.21 -22.33 40.97
CA LYS A 125 34.37 -22.57 41.84
C LYS A 125 34.70 -24.05 42.01
N ASP A 126 35.99 -24.34 42.14
CA ASP A 126 36.49 -25.67 42.52
C ASP A 126 35.86 -26.17 43.82
N ILE A 127 35.66 -27.48 43.92
CA ILE A 127 34.93 -28.08 45.04
C ILE A 127 35.63 -27.92 46.40
N ALA A 128 36.95 -27.67 46.42
CA ALA A 128 37.66 -27.27 47.63
C ALA A 128 37.17 -25.90 48.17
N ILE A 129 36.94 -24.93 47.29
CA ILE A 129 36.41 -23.60 47.63
C ILE A 129 34.93 -23.74 48.06
N LYS A 130 34.14 -24.60 47.39
CA LYS A 130 32.77 -24.90 47.81
C LYS A 130 32.71 -25.57 49.19
N ARG A 131 33.58 -26.54 49.46
CA ARG A 131 33.77 -27.16 50.79
C ARG A 131 34.11 -26.11 51.85
N GLU A 132 34.99 -25.16 51.52
CA GLU A 132 35.34 -24.07 52.44
C GLU A 132 34.17 -23.09 52.67
N MET A 133 33.46 -22.67 51.62
CA MET A 133 32.28 -21.80 51.74
C MET A 133 31.16 -22.46 52.56
N VAL A 134 30.83 -23.73 52.28
CA VAL A 134 29.86 -24.52 53.07
C VAL A 134 30.32 -24.67 54.52
N SER A 135 31.62 -24.89 54.76
CA SER A 135 32.18 -24.94 56.12
C SER A 135 32.00 -23.59 56.83
N GLN A 136 32.34 -22.46 56.19
CA GLN A 136 32.17 -21.11 56.74
C GLN A 136 30.68 -20.78 56.99
N TYR A 137 29.77 -21.21 56.11
CA TYR A 137 28.32 -21.11 56.28
C TYR A 137 27.81 -21.93 57.48
N LEU A 138 28.24 -23.19 57.63
CA LEU A 138 27.91 -24.05 58.76
C LEU A 138 28.54 -23.58 60.09
N HIS A 139 29.68 -22.89 60.02
CA HIS A 139 30.29 -22.24 61.18
C HIS A 139 29.59 -20.93 61.56
N THR A 140 29.23 -20.07 60.61
CA THR A 140 28.56 -18.79 60.88
C THR A 140 27.12 -18.97 61.36
N SER A 141 26.34 -19.85 60.73
CA SER A 141 24.98 -20.22 61.16
C SER A 141 24.95 -20.78 62.60
N LYS A 142 26.02 -21.44 63.06
CA LYS A 142 26.16 -21.91 64.45
C LYS A 142 26.79 -20.88 65.39
N ALA A 143 27.67 -20.00 64.91
CA ALA A 143 28.29 -18.93 65.70
C ALA A 143 27.32 -17.79 66.05
N GLY A 144 26.23 -17.60 65.27
CA GLY A 144 25.24 -16.53 65.48
C GLY A 144 24.50 -16.56 66.83
N GLN A 145 24.58 -17.64 67.61
CA GLN A 145 23.83 -17.78 68.87
C GLN A 145 24.27 -16.85 70.03
N ASN A 146 25.37 -16.10 69.88
CA ASN A 146 25.95 -15.28 70.96
C ASN A 146 25.94 -13.75 70.72
N GLN A 147 25.10 -13.23 69.82
CA GLN A 147 24.72 -11.81 69.84
C GLN A 147 23.20 -11.65 70.02
N LYS A 148 22.81 -11.30 71.24
CA LYS A 148 21.43 -11.00 71.62
C LYS A 148 21.10 -9.53 71.32
N GLU A 149 20.67 -9.23 70.10
CA GLU A 149 19.66 -8.18 69.90
C GLU A 149 18.90 -8.32 68.57
N SER A 150 17.58 -8.40 68.67
CA SER A 150 16.58 -8.17 67.61
C SER A 150 16.72 -8.87 66.24
N SER A 151 16.48 -10.19 66.22
CA SER A 151 15.76 -10.82 65.09
C SER A 151 14.40 -11.34 65.58
N LYS A 152 13.35 -10.51 65.48
CA LYS A 152 11.96 -10.93 65.71
C LYS A 152 11.60 -12.04 64.70
N SER A 153 10.96 -13.11 65.16
CA SER A 153 10.45 -14.15 64.25
C SER A 153 9.21 -13.65 63.50
N ALA A 154 8.91 -14.26 62.35
CA ALA A 154 7.72 -13.92 61.56
C ALA A 154 6.42 -13.96 62.40
N VAL A 155 6.26 -14.99 63.23
CA VAL A 155 5.11 -15.13 64.15
C VAL A 155 5.02 -13.99 65.17
N MET A 156 6.16 -13.46 65.65
CA MET A 156 6.16 -12.29 66.54
C MET A 156 5.66 -11.04 65.81
N TYR A 157 6.05 -10.80 64.55
CA TYR A 157 5.50 -9.70 63.76
C TYR A 157 4.01 -9.86 63.46
N ILE A 158 3.55 -11.07 63.11
CA ILE A 158 2.12 -11.38 62.94
C ILE A 158 1.36 -11.03 64.23
N GLN A 159 1.87 -11.46 65.39
CA GLN A 159 1.21 -11.21 66.67
C GLN A 159 1.24 -9.73 67.08
N GLU A 160 2.31 -9.00 66.74
CA GLU A 160 2.45 -7.57 66.98
C GLU A 160 1.48 -6.76 66.09
N LEU A 161 1.40 -7.07 64.79
CA LEU A 161 0.41 -6.50 63.85
C LEU A 161 -1.04 -6.79 64.28
N LYS A 162 -1.32 -7.98 64.82
CA LYS A 162 -2.63 -8.35 65.41
C LYS A 162 -3.05 -7.49 66.62
N THR A 163 -2.16 -6.69 67.21
CA THR A 163 -2.52 -5.76 68.31
C THR A 163 -3.12 -4.43 67.85
N GLU A 164 -3.34 -4.24 66.54
CA GLU A 164 -3.83 -2.99 65.94
C GLU A 164 -2.99 -1.75 66.33
N LEU A 165 -1.67 -1.85 66.13
CA LEU A 165 -0.74 -0.73 66.25
C LEU A 165 -1.22 0.48 65.43
N ARG A 166 -0.92 1.68 65.93
CA ARG A 166 -1.19 2.96 65.24
C ARG A 166 0.06 3.84 65.19
N ASP A 167 -0.04 4.88 64.36
CA ASP A 167 0.90 5.99 64.30
C ASP A 167 2.37 5.55 64.17
N THR A 168 3.28 6.18 64.92
CA THR A 168 4.73 5.89 64.89
C THR A 168 5.09 4.48 65.36
N GLN A 169 4.23 3.81 66.15
CA GLN A 169 4.48 2.42 66.57
C GLN A 169 4.27 1.45 65.41
N LEU A 170 3.20 1.66 64.62
CA LEU A 170 2.97 0.91 63.38
C LEU A 170 4.10 1.16 62.38
N LEU A 171 4.51 2.42 62.18
CA LEU A 171 5.62 2.75 61.27
C LEU A 171 6.92 2.03 61.64
N SER A 172 7.33 2.08 62.91
CA SER A 172 8.57 1.42 63.36
C SER A 172 8.50 -0.11 63.26
N CYS A 173 7.33 -0.72 63.50
CA CYS A 173 7.10 -2.14 63.26
C CYS A 173 7.26 -2.49 61.78
N LEU A 174 6.66 -1.69 60.87
CA LEU A 174 6.74 -1.87 59.42
C LEU A 174 8.16 -1.71 58.87
N GLU A 175 8.92 -0.69 59.29
CA GLU A 175 10.32 -0.49 58.87
C GLU A 175 11.21 -1.68 59.26
N SER A 176 11.01 -2.20 60.48
CA SER A 176 11.71 -3.40 60.99
C SER A 176 11.28 -4.67 60.26
N LEU A 177 9.99 -4.79 59.93
CA LEU A 177 9.42 -5.90 59.16
C LEU A 177 9.92 -5.90 57.71
N ARG A 178 10.00 -4.74 57.02
CA ARG A 178 10.60 -4.63 55.68
C ARG A 178 12.02 -5.19 55.67
N VAL A 179 12.87 -4.75 56.61
CA VAL A 179 14.25 -5.25 56.72
C VAL A 179 14.28 -6.75 57.01
N SER A 180 13.34 -7.25 57.82
CA SER A 180 13.22 -8.69 58.11
C SER A 180 12.77 -9.50 56.88
N LEU A 181 11.87 -8.97 56.05
CA LEU A 181 11.41 -9.60 54.80
C LEU A 181 12.49 -9.63 53.71
N SER A 182 13.42 -8.68 53.69
CA SER A 182 14.52 -8.65 52.72
C SER A 182 15.72 -9.54 53.10
N ASN A 183 15.99 -9.69 54.40
CA ASN A 183 17.27 -10.23 54.90
C ASN A 183 17.20 -11.62 55.56
N ASN A 184 16.01 -12.21 55.73
CA ASN A 184 15.84 -13.57 56.24
C ASN A 184 15.60 -14.57 55.08
N PRO A 185 15.92 -15.87 55.25
CA PRO A 185 15.70 -16.89 54.22
C PRO A 185 14.22 -17.09 53.88
N VAL A 186 13.95 -17.71 52.73
CA VAL A 186 12.59 -17.92 52.18
C VAL A 186 11.65 -18.61 53.18
N SER A 187 12.16 -19.53 54.01
CA SER A 187 11.39 -20.21 55.06
C SER A 187 10.83 -19.25 56.13
N TRP A 188 11.52 -18.13 56.42
CA TRP A 188 10.99 -17.06 57.28
C TRP A 188 9.82 -16.35 56.61
N VAL A 189 9.92 -16.09 55.30
CA VAL A 189 8.86 -15.42 54.52
C VAL A 189 7.65 -16.34 54.32
N GLN A 190 7.86 -17.66 54.14
CA GLN A 190 6.82 -18.68 54.20
C GLN A 190 6.13 -18.74 55.57
N THR A 191 6.89 -18.54 56.66
CA THR A 191 6.33 -18.47 58.03
C THR A 191 5.56 -17.17 58.29
N PHE A 192 5.84 -16.10 57.53
CA PHE A 192 5.02 -14.88 57.53
C PHE A 192 3.74 -15.09 56.68
N GLY A 193 3.91 -15.62 55.48
CA GLY A 193 2.87 -16.25 54.66
C GLY A 193 1.62 -15.42 54.39
N ASP A 194 0.53 -16.13 54.10
CA ASP A 194 -0.79 -15.54 53.80
C ASP A 194 -1.37 -14.75 54.98
N GLU A 195 -1.10 -15.17 56.23
CA GLU A 195 -1.60 -14.48 57.43
C GLU A 195 -0.93 -13.10 57.62
N GLY A 196 0.41 -13.04 57.47
CA GLY A 196 1.15 -11.79 57.50
C GLY A 196 0.80 -10.86 56.33
N LEU A 197 0.63 -11.42 55.13
CA LEU A 197 0.15 -10.68 53.96
C LEU A 197 -1.25 -10.08 54.21
N ALA A 198 -2.19 -10.88 54.71
CA ALA A 198 -3.55 -10.42 54.98
C ALA A 198 -3.57 -9.28 56.02
N LEU A 199 -2.69 -9.31 57.03
CA LEU A 199 -2.54 -8.19 57.97
C LEU A 199 -2.02 -6.93 57.27
N LEU A 200 -0.97 -7.03 56.45
CA LEU A 200 -0.43 -5.89 55.68
C LEU A 200 -1.49 -5.27 54.75
N LEU A 201 -2.25 -6.08 54.01
CA LEU A 201 -3.30 -5.61 53.11
C LEU A 201 -4.46 -4.96 53.89
N ASN A 202 -4.85 -5.50 55.05
CA ASN A 202 -5.87 -4.88 55.89
C ASN A 202 -5.43 -3.53 56.48
N PHE A 203 -4.16 -3.38 56.90
CA PHE A 203 -3.62 -2.07 57.29
C PHE A 203 -3.58 -1.11 56.09
N LEU A 204 -3.15 -1.56 54.91
CA LEU A 204 -3.10 -0.72 53.71
C LEU A 204 -4.50 -0.20 53.34
N ARG A 205 -5.53 -1.06 53.35
CA ARG A 205 -6.93 -0.67 53.13
C ARG A 205 -7.38 0.40 54.13
N LYS A 206 -7.21 0.16 55.44
CA LYS A 206 -7.61 1.13 56.49
C LYS A 206 -6.92 2.49 56.29
N LEU A 207 -5.61 2.47 56.07
CA LEU A 207 -4.80 3.70 55.98
C LEU A 207 -5.04 4.49 54.68
N GLN A 208 -5.50 3.86 53.59
CA GLN A 208 -5.75 4.55 52.31
C GLN A 208 -6.92 5.54 52.37
N ASP A 209 -7.87 5.36 53.30
CA ASP A 209 -8.98 6.30 53.50
C ASP A 209 -8.60 7.46 54.45
N GLU A 210 -7.48 7.32 55.17
CA GLU A 210 -6.93 8.33 56.09
C GLU A 210 -6.04 9.36 55.38
N LYS A 211 -6.00 10.59 55.90
CA LYS A 211 -5.33 11.75 55.26
C LYS A 211 -4.13 12.30 56.04
N ASP A 212 -3.69 11.61 57.08
CA ASP A 212 -2.57 12.06 57.92
C ASP A 212 -1.18 11.79 57.31
N GLU A 213 -0.18 12.61 57.65
CA GLU A 213 1.20 12.43 57.19
C GLU A 213 1.83 11.12 57.69
N THR A 214 1.48 10.66 58.89
CA THR A 214 1.92 9.38 59.45
C THR A 214 1.27 8.22 58.71
N ALA A 215 -0.05 8.29 58.44
CA ALA A 215 -0.76 7.29 57.65
C ALA A 215 -0.13 7.13 56.25
N ASN A 216 0.19 8.23 55.56
CA ASN A 216 0.88 8.21 54.27
C ASN A 216 2.27 7.55 54.33
N LYS A 217 3.02 7.72 55.43
CA LYS A 217 4.32 7.03 55.65
C LYS A 217 4.11 5.53 55.88
N CYS A 218 3.13 5.15 56.70
CA CYS A 218 2.77 3.74 56.92
C CYS A 218 2.30 3.06 55.63
N GLN A 219 1.48 3.72 54.79
CA GLN A 219 1.10 3.20 53.47
C GLN A 219 2.34 2.90 52.62
N HIS A 220 3.27 3.87 52.47
CA HIS A 220 4.46 3.67 51.64
C HIS A 220 5.36 2.55 52.18
N GLU A 221 5.50 2.45 53.49
CA GLU A 221 6.28 1.39 54.11
C GLU A 221 5.64 0.00 53.93
N ILE A 222 4.30 -0.11 53.93
CA ILE A 222 3.60 -1.35 53.54
C ILE A 222 3.88 -1.70 52.08
N ILE A 223 3.88 -0.74 51.13
CA ILE A 223 4.23 -1.03 49.72
C ILE A 223 5.66 -1.60 49.61
N ARG A 224 6.60 -1.14 50.47
CA ARG A 224 7.95 -1.70 50.55
C ARG A 224 8.01 -3.08 51.21
N CYS A 225 7.22 -3.33 52.26
CA CYS A 225 7.04 -4.68 52.81
C CYS A 225 6.50 -5.64 51.73
N LEU A 226 5.50 -5.22 50.94
CA LEU A 226 4.94 -6.00 49.83
C LEU A 226 5.99 -6.24 48.73
N LYS A 227 6.83 -5.25 48.38
CA LYS A 227 7.97 -5.47 47.47
C LYS A 227 8.92 -6.55 48.00
N ALA A 228 9.34 -6.46 49.27
CA ALA A 228 10.25 -7.41 49.88
C ALA A 228 9.64 -8.82 49.95
N PHE A 229 8.38 -8.92 50.38
CA PHE A 229 7.63 -10.16 50.46
C PHE A 229 7.48 -10.86 49.10
N MET A 230 7.19 -10.11 48.03
CA MET A 230 7.09 -10.66 46.66
C MET A 230 8.44 -11.05 46.04
N ASN A 231 9.59 -10.72 46.62
CA ASN A 231 10.90 -10.97 45.99
C ASN A 231 11.36 -12.44 46.01
N ASN A 232 10.47 -13.35 46.40
CA ASN A 232 10.61 -14.80 46.36
C ASN A 232 9.30 -15.40 45.84
N LYS A 233 9.39 -16.61 45.28
CA LYS A 233 8.27 -17.31 44.64
C LYS A 233 7.02 -17.44 45.52
N HIS A 234 7.19 -17.74 46.81
CA HIS A 234 6.08 -17.95 47.73
C HIS A 234 5.27 -16.67 47.96
N GLY A 235 5.93 -15.56 48.33
CA GLY A 235 5.23 -14.30 48.60
C GLY A 235 4.66 -13.65 47.34
N LEU A 236 5.27 -13.86 46.16
CA LEU A 236 4.67 -13.47 44.89
C LEU A 236 3.36 -14.23 44.63
N LYS A 237 3.37 -15.56 44.80
CA LYS A 237 2.16 -16.38 44.63
C LYS A 237 1.05 -15.99 45.61
N ALA A 238 1.37 -15.79 46.89
CA ALA A 238 0.42 -15.32 47.89
C ALA A 238 -0.22 -13.97 47.51
N MET A 239 0.58 -13.03 46.98
CA MET A 239 0.07 -11.72 46.53
C MET A 239 -0.85 -11.81 45.31
N LEU A 240 -0.55 -12.69 44.34
CA LEU A 240 -1.36 -12.88 43.13
C LEU A 240 -2.67 -13.64 43.39
N MET A 241 -2.65 -14.58 44.36
CA MET A 241 -3.82 -15.33 44.82
C MET A 241 -4.73 -14.52 45.74
N SER A 242 -4.22 -13.46 46.38
CA SER A 242 -5.03 -12.54 47.17
C SER A 242 -5.99 -11.74 46.28
N PRO A 243 -7.30 -11.70 46.57
CA PRO A 243 -8.24 -10.87 45.81
C PRO A 243 -7.95 -9.37 45.98
N ASP A 244 -7.45 -8.98 47.15
CA ASP A 244 -7.16 -7.59 47.52
C ASP A 244 -5.78 -7.10 47.08
N GLY A 245 -4.88 -8.00 46.67
CA GLY A 245 -3.48 -7.67 46.41
C GLY A 245 -3.30 -6.64 45.29
N ILE A 246 -3.86 -6.92 44.11
CA ILE A 246 -3.75 -6.02 42.95
C ILE A 246 -4.58 -4.73 43.15
N PRO A 247 -5.87 -4.76 43.59
CA PRO A 247 -6.65 -3.54 43.81
C PRO A 247 -6.03 -2.56 44.82
N LEU A 248 -5.46 -3.05 45.93
CA LEU A 248 -4.83 -2.17 46.93
C LEU A 248 -3.48 -1.59 46.45
N LEU A 249 -2.74 -2.30 45.58
CA LEU A 249 -1.58 -1.73 44.88
C LEU A 249 -2.00 -0.64 43.89
N VAL A 250 -3.11 -0.83 43.16
CA VAL A 250 -3.66 0.17 42.25
C VAL A 250 -4.13 1.42 42.99
N ARG A 251 -4.83 1.27 44.13
CA ARG A 251 -5.19 2.39 45.02
C ARG A 251 -3.97 3.15 45.58
N ALA A 252 -2.78 2.55 45.58
CA ALA A 252 -1.53 3.22 45.96
C ALA A 252 -0.88 4.05 44.82
N VAL A 253 -1.43 4.04 43.60
CA VAL A 253 -0.95 4.81 42.43
C VAL A 253 -1.38 6.29 42.55
N ASN A 254 -0.89 6.97 43.58
CA ASN A 254 -1.34 8.31 43.99
C ASN A 254 -0.34 9.42 43.60
N PRO A 255 -0.66 10.31 42.63
CA PRO A 255 0.24 11.39 42.19
C PRO A 255 0.56 12.47 43.26
N ARG A 256 -0.10 12.44 44.42
CA ARG A 256 0.24 13.30 45.57
C ARG A 256 1.41 12.74 46.39
N LEU A 257 1.77 11.46 46.22
CA LEU A 257 2.82 10.75 46.95
C LEU A 257 3.85 10.13 45.98
N PRO A 258 4.69 10.94 45.30
CA PRO A 258 5.51 10.46 44.17
C PRO A 258 6.39 9.24 44.45
N HIS A 259 6.95 9.12 45.66
CA HIS A 259 7.83 8.00 46.01
C HIS A 259 7.07 6.69 46.23
N MET A 260 5.88 6.73 46.83
CA MET A 260 5.00 5.57 46.94
C MET A 260 4.45 5.15 45.58
N MET A 261 4.06 6.14 44.76
CA MET A 261 3.60 5.89 43.40
C MET A 261 4.69 5.26 42.52
N VAL A 262 5.97 5.65 42.66
CA VAL A 262 7.11 4.99 41.98
C VAL A 262 7.18 3.50 42.33
N ASP A 263 7.14 3.15 43.61
CA ASP A 263 7.21 1.74 44.02
C ASP A 263 5.97 0.97 43.53
N ALA A 264 4.76 1.54 43.68
CA ALA A 264 3.51 0.94 43.24
C ALA A 264 3.46 0.68 41.71
N VAL A 265 3.77 1.67 40.86
CA VAL A 265 3.74 1.47 39.40
C VAL A 265 4.83 0.51 38.92
N LYS A 266 5.98 0.46 39.61
CA LYS A 266 7.03 -0.52 39.32
C LYS A 266 6.59 -1.95 39.67
N LEU A 267 5.95 -2.16 40.82
CA LEU A 267 5.37 -3.46 41.19
C LEU A 267 4.27 -3.90 40.21
N LEU A 268 3.36 -3.00 39.85
CA LEU A 268 2.31 -3.28 38.86
C LEU A 268 2.89 -3.58 37.47
N SER A 269 3.99 -2.91 37.07
CA SER A 269 4.69 -3.22 35.82
C SER A 269 5.22 -4.65 35.81
N ALA A 270 5.80 -5.10 36.93
CA ALA A 270 6.32 -6.46 37.08
C ALA A 270 5.18 -7.50 37.03
N ILE A 271 4.08 -7.25 37.74
CA ILE A 271 2.89 -8.11 37.72
C ILE A 271 2.30 -8.24 36.30
N CYS A 272 2.22 -7.14 35.54
CA CYS A 272 1.70 -7.16 34.18
C CYS A 272 2.50 -8.05 33.22
N ILE A 273 3.83 -8.21 33.42
CA ILE A 273 4.69 -8.97 32.50
C ILE A 273 4.91 -10.45 32.87
N LEU A 274 4.23 -10.94 33.91
CA LEU A 274 4.33 -12.34 34.34
C LEU A 274 3.49 -13.28 33.47
N ASP A 275 4.11 -14.35 32.97
CA ASP A 275 3.47 -15.43 32.23
C ASP A 275 2.61 -16.28 33.21
N HIS A 276 1.31 -16.04 33.25
CA HIS A 276 0.38 -16.60 34.24
C HIS A 276 -1.00 -16.87 33.61
N PRO A 277 -1.67 -18.00 33.92
CA PRO A 277 -2.92 -18.41 33.24
C PRO A 277 -4.06 -17.40 33.32
N ASP A 278 -4.18 -16.66 34.43
CA ASP A 278 -5.30 -15.73 34.68
C ASP A 278 -5.09 -14.31 34.09
N ASN A 279 -4.34 -14.19 32.98
CA ASN A 279 -3.90 -12.96 32.30
C ASN A 279 -3.76 -11.72 33.22
N LEU A 280 -2.63 -11.61 33.92
CA LEU A 280 -2.41 -10.59 34.94
C LEU A 280 -2.46 -9.15 34.41
N GLN A 281 -2.22 -8.93 33.11
CA GLN A 281 -2.42 -7.63 32.47
C GLN A 281 -3.89 -7.18 32.56
N ASP A 282 -4.84 -8.08 32.28
CA ASP A 282 -6.28 -7.78 32.33
C ASP A 282 -6.71 -7.51 33.77
N ARG A 283 -6.29 -8.34 34.74
CA ARG A 283 -6.59 -8.11 36.18
C ARG A 283 -6.06 -6.78 36.71
N VAL A 284 -4.91 -6.30 36.22
CA VAL A 284 -4.39 -4.97 36.57
C VAL A 284 -5.19 -3.86 35.88
N LEU A 285 -5.58 -4.04 34.61
CA LEU A 285 -6.37 -3.06 33.87
C LEU A 285 -7.82 -2.94 34.38
N GLU A 286 -8.41 -4.06 34.82
CA GLU A 286 -9.70 -4.14 35.50
C GLU A 286 -9.66 -3.33 36.79
N ALA A 287 -8.73 -3.62 37.71
CA ALA A 287 -8.56 -2.87 38.96
C ALA A 287 -8.25 -1.37 38.74
N ILE A 288 -7.50 -1.01 37.69
CA ILE A 288 -7.27 0.40 37.27
C ILE A 288 -8.56 1.06 36.78
N THR A 289 -9.47 0.31 36.16
CA THR A 289 -10.76 0.81 35.70
C THR A 289 -11.73 0.96 36.88
N GLU A 290 -11.87 -0.06 37.73
CA GLU A 290 -12.70 -0.03 38.95
C GLU A 290 -12.33 1.16 39.86
N HIS A 291 -11.05 1.33 40.18
CA HIS A 291 -10.60 2.42 41.05
C HIS A 291 -10.80 3.81 40.41
N ALA A 292 -10.84 3.91 39.08
CA ALA A 292 -11.12 5.16 38.40
C ALA A 292 -12.62 5.49 38.42
N GLU A 293 -13.49 4.47 38.30
CA GLU A 293 -14.93 4.60 38.51
C GLU A 293 -15.26 5.00 39.97
N GLU A 294 -14.58 4.42 40.97
CA GLU A 294 -14.67 4.83 42.39
C GLU A 294 -14.36 6.32 42.62
N GLN A 295 -13.57 6.94 41.74
CA GLN A 295 -13.08 8.33 41.87
C GLN A 295 -13.72 9.30 40.86
N GLU A 296 -14.67 8.83 40.03
CA GLU A 296 -15.30 9.58 38.93
C GLU A 296 -14.28 10.20 37.94
N VAL A 297 -13.21 9.46 37.58
CA VAL A 297 -12.16 9.92 36.64
C VAL A 297 -11.89 8.93 35.51
N GLU A 298 -11.29 9.42 34.41
CA GLU A 298 -10.79 8.58 33.32
C GLU A 298 -9.58 7.73 33.76
N ARG A 299 -9.57 6.44 33.42
CA ARG A 299 -8.74 5.42 34.09
C ARG A 299 -7.22 5.62 34.07
N PHE A 300 -6.67 6.30 33.07
CA PHE A 300 -5.23 6.59 33.01
C PHE A 300 -4.82 7.95 33.60
N GLN A 301 -5.75 8.75 34.14
CA GLN A 301 -5.45 10.10 34.64
C GLN A 301 -4.42 10.12 35.77
N SER A 302 -4.42 9.13 36.67
CA SER A 302 -3.39 9.04 37.72
C SER A 302 -1.98 8.88 37.12
N LEU A 303 -1.81 8.02 36.12
CA LEU A 303 -0.52 7.84 35.44
C LEU A 303 -0.07 9.11 34.71
N LEU A 304 -0.96 9.76 33.97
CA LEU A 304 -0.64 11.00 33.24
C LEU A 304 -0.40 12.18 34.19
N SER A 305 -1.11 12.25 35.32
CA SER A 305 -0.81 13.23 36.39
C SER A 305 0.51 12.93 37.11
N GLY A 306 0.98 11.68 37.14
CA GLY A 306 2.32 11.31 37.59
C GLY A 306 3.39 11.79 36.61
N MET A 307 3.18 11.55 35.31
CA MET A 307 4.06 12.02 34.22
C MET A 307 4.21 13.54 34.16
N ARG A 308 3.23 14.31 34.63
CA ARG A 308 3.28 15.79 34.76
C ARG A 308 4.05 16.29 35.99
N LYS A 309 4.51 15.44 36.92
CA LYS A 309 5.34 15.86 38.07
C LYS A 309 6.80 16.05 37.68
N THR A 310 7.53 16.85 38.45
CA THR A 310 8.98 17.09 38.25
C THR A 310 9.87 15.88 38.56
N ASN A 311 9.35 14.85 39.25
CA ASN A 311 10.11 13.66 39.61
C ASN A 311 10.36 12.76 38.39
N VAL A 312 11.61 12.70 37.93
CA VAL A 312 12.03 11.93 36.75
C VAL A 312 11.87 10.42 36.94
N ALA A 313 12.09 9.89 38.15
CA ALA A 313 11.86 8.47 38.44
C ALA A 313 10.36 8.11 38.39
N LEU A 314 9.48 9.06 38.75
CA LEU A 314 8.03 8.88 38.56
C LEU A 314 7.62 8.91 37.08
N LYS A 315 8.20 9.82 36.27
CA LYS A 315 8.02 9.79 34.81
C LYS A 315 8.46 8.43 34.23
N ALA A 316 9.64 7.94 34.61
CA ALA A 316 10.13 6.64 34.17
C ALA A 316 9.21 5.48 34.59
N GLY A 317 8.80 5.41 35.86
CA GLY A 317 7.90 4.37 36.36
C GLY A 317 6.50 4.39 35.74
N CYS A 318 5.91 5.57 35.51
CA CYS A 318 4.62 5.69 34.83
C CYS A 318 4.72 5.24 33.37
N MET A 319 5.81 5.61 32.68
CA MET A 319 6.06 5.17 31.30
C MET A 319 6.31 3.65 31.21
N GLN A 320 7.01 3.07 32.19
CA GLN A 320 7.24 1.63 32.32
C GLN A 320 5.93 0.84 32.48
N LEU A 321 4.98 1.34 33.30
CA LEU A 321 3.67 0.71 33.45
C LEU A 321 2.81 0.88 32.19
N ILE A 322 2.86 2.04 31.51
CA ILE A 322 2.22 2.24 30.20
C ILE A 322 2.75 1.21 29.18
N ASN A 323 4.06 0.98 29.14
CA ASN A 323 4.66 -0.04 28.27
C ASN A 323 4.19 -1.45 28.64
N ALA A 324 4.17 -1.81 29.93
CA ALA A 324 3.70 -3.12 30.39
C ALA A 324 2.22 -3.38 30.05
N LEU A 325 1.36 -2.36 30.18
CA LEU A 325 -0.06 -2.42 29.83
C LEU A 325 -0.34 -2.45 28.31
N ILE A 326 0.66 -2.21 27.45
CA ILE A 326 0.53 -2.28 25.98
C ILE A 326 1.24 -3.51 25.42
N SER A 327 2.50 -3.77 25.80
CA SER A 327 3.35 -4.78 25.17
C SER A 327 2.91 -6.23 25.39
N GLN A 328 2.07 -6.50 26.39
CA GLN A 328 1.53 -7.84 26.66
C GLN A 328 0.25 -8.17 25.89
N GLY A 329 -0.41 -7.17 25.28
CA GLY A 329 -1.58 -7.43 24.42
C GLY A 329 -1.17 -8.21 23.17
N GLU A 330 -1.61 -9.47 23.05
CA GLU A 330 -1.34 -10.29 21.86
C GLU A 330 -2.04 -9.70 20.63
N GLU A 331 -3.32 -9.33 20.76
CA GLU A 331 -4.11 -8.72 19.70
C GLU A 331 -3.71 -7.27 19.40
N LEU A 332 -3.52 -6.98 18.10
CA LEU A 332 -3.17 -5.65 17.61
C LEU A 332 -4.22 -4.58 17.98
N ASP A 333 -5.50 -4.93 17.87
CA ASP A 333 -6.62 -4.00 18.06
C ASP A 333 -6.66 -3.47 19.50
N PHE A 334 -6.36 -4.32 20.48
CA PHE A 334 -6.22 -3.94 21.89
C PHE A 334 -5.07 -2.95 22.11
N ARG A 335 -3.88 -3.21 21.54
CA ARG A 335 -2.70 -2.34 21.69
C ARG A 335 -2.92 -0.96 21.04
N ILE A 336 -3.65 -0.92 19.92
CA ILE A 336 -4.06 0.33 19.28
C ILE A 336 -5.08 1.07 20.17
N HIS A 337 -6.08 0.38 20.73
CA HIS A 337 -7.10 0.97 21.62
C HIS A 337 -6.48 1.67 22.84
N ILE A 338 -5.69 0.94 23.64
CA ILE A 338 -5.06 1.48 24.87
C ILE A 338 -4.15 2.68 24.57
N ARG A 339 -3.33 2.59 23.51
CA ARG A 339 -2.47 3.71 23.09
C ARG A 339 -3.28 4.91 22.62
N SER A 340 -4.39 4.70 21.92
CA SER A 340 -5.26 5.78 21.43
C SER A 340 -5.99 6.50 22.57
N GLU A 341 -6.42 5.77 23.59
CA GLU A 341 -7.03 6.31 24.81
C GLU A 341 -6.05 7.20 25.58
N LEU A 342 -4.84 6.70 25.86
CA LEU A 342 -3.75 7.49 26.47
C LEU A 342 -3.44 8.77 25.68
N MET A 343 -3.45 8.69 24.34
CA MET A 343 -3.24 9.85 23.47
C MET A 343 -4.38 10.88 23.55
N ARG A 344 -5.66 10.45 23.60
CA ARG A 344 -6.81 11.35 23.82
C ARG A 344 -6.74 12.06 25.18
N LEU A 345 -6.30 11.35 26.23
CA LEU A 345 -6.11 11.91 27.58
C LEU A 345 -4.88 12.85 27.70
N GLY A 346 -4.16 13.10 26.60
CA GLY A 346 -3.12 14.12 26.50
C GLY A 346 -1.68 13.61 26.62
N LEU A 347 -1.43 12.30 26.52
CA LEU A 347 -0.06 11.75 26.53
C LEU A 347 0.82 12.35 25.42
N ARG A 348 0.25 12.74 24.27
CA ARG A 348 0.99 13.34 23.14
C ARG A 348 1.79 14.58 23.54
N GLU A 349 1.20 15.46 24.35
CA GLU A 349 1.83 16.72 24.76
C GLU A 349 2.85 16.47 25.88
N ILE A 350 2.50 15.62 26.83
CA ILE A 350 3.40 15.14 27.88
C ILE A 350 4.67 14.53 27.28
N LEU A 351 4.56 13.72 26.21
CA LEU A 351 5.72 13.13 25.54
C LEU A 351 6.66 14.16 24.88
N LYS A 352 6.17 15.35 24.49
CA LYS A 352 7.04 16.43 23.97
C LYS A 352 7.98 16.94 25.06
N GLU A 353 7.44 17.24 26.24
CA GLU A 353 8.22 17.66 27.41
C GLU A 353 9.17 16.54 27.87
N VAL A 354 8.62 15.34 28.06
CA VAL A 354 9.32 14.19 28.65
C VAL A 354 10.52 13.75 27.79
N ARG A 355 10.44 13.88 26.47
CA ARG A 355 11.56 13.61 25.53
C ARG A 355 12.74 14.60 25.64
N THR A 356 12.58 15.75 26.30
CA THR A 356 13.69 16.70 26.52
C THR A 356 14.55 16.38 27.75
N ILE A 357 14.15 15.39 28.56
CA ILE A 357 14.81 15.07 29.83
C ILE A 357 15.93 14.06 29.62
N GLU A 358 17.17 14.44 29.97
CA GLU A 358 18.31 13.54 29.89
C GLU A 358 18.34 12.52 31.06
N ASN A 359 17.66 11.39 30.87
CA ASN A 359 17.70 10.27 31.80
C ASN A 359 17.63 8.93 31.04
N GLU A 360 18.57 8.02 31.28
CA GLU A 360 18.70 6.79 30.48
C GLU A 360 17.54 5.79 30.68
N GLU A 361 17.06 5.62 31.91
CA GLU A 361 15.90 4.76 32.20
C GLU A 361 14.65 5.27 31.45
N LEU A 362 14.40 6.58 31.51
CA LEU A 362 13.31 7.23 30.80
C LEU A 362 13.47 7.13 29.27
N LYS A 363 14.69 7.35 28.74
CA LYS A 363 15.00 7.16 27.30
C LYS A 363 14.72 5.72 26.86
N VAL A 364 15.05 4.72 27.67
CA VAL A 364 14.73 3.32 27.39
C VAL A 364 13.23 3.11 27.30
N GLN A 365 12.43 3.62 28.27
CA GLN A 365 10.97 3.49 28.20
C GLN A 365 10.33 4.23 27.03
N LEU A 366 10.86 5.40 26.65
CA LEU A 366 10.42 6.15 25.47
C LEU A 366 10.73 5.39 24.16
N ASN A 367 11.95 4.87 24.03
CA ASN A 367 12.35 4.07 22.87
C ASN A 367 11.49 2.80 22.73
N VAL A 368 11.20 2.10 23.84
CA VAL A 368 10.30 0.94 23.85
C VAL A 368 8.91 1.30 23.34
N PHE A 369 8.33 2.42 23.81
CA PHE A 369 7.01 2.87 23.37
C PHE A 369 6.97 3.20 21.87
N ASP A 370 8.01 3.86 21.37
CA ASP A 370 8.13 4.28 19.97
C ASP A 370 8.44 3.09 19.04
N ASP A 371 9.32 2.15 19.42
CA ASP A 371 9.58 0.90 18.68
C ASP A 371 8.31 0.02 18.64
N GLN A 372 7.60 -0.14 19.76
CA GLN A 372 6.32 -0.86 19.84
C GLN A 372 5.24 -0.18 18.98
N ALA A 373 5.25 1.15 18.84
CA ALA A 373 4.35 1.88 17.95
C ALA A 373 4.74 1.76 16.47
N GLU A 374 6.03 1.64 16.13
CA GLU A 374 6.49 1.29 14.77
C GLU A 374 6.01 -0.13 14.40
N ASP A 375 6.21 -1.11 15.28
CA ASP A 375 5.73 -2.49 15.10
C ASP A 375 4.21 -2.56 14.86
N ASP A 376 3.42 -1.93 15.74
CA ASP A 376 1.95 -1.92 15.62
C ASP A 376 1.50 -1.23 14.31
N SER A 377 2.23 -0.21 13.84
CA SER A 377 2.01 0.46 12.56
C SER A 377 2.31 -0.44 11.35
N GLU A 378 3.40 -1.21 11.36
CA GLU A 378 3.71 -2.14 10.27
C GLU A 378 2.74 -3.32 10.23
N GLU A 379 2.33 -3.86 11.38
CA GLU A 379 1.31 -4.91 11.47
C GLU A 379 -0.04 -4.42 10.91
N LEU A 380 -0.44 -3.18 11.27
CA LEU A 380 -1.65 -2.55 10.75
C LEU A 380 -1.61 -2.32 9.23
N LYS A 381 -0.45 -1.98 8.65
CA LYS A 381 -0.30 -1.80 7.18
C LYS A 381 -0.56 -3.09 6.42
N VAL A 382 -0.02 -4.21 6.90
CA VAL A 382 -0.25 -5.53 6.28
C VAL A 382 -1.74 -5.89 6.32
N ARG A 383 -2.38 -5.69 7.47
CA ARG A 383 -3.82 -5.95 7.65
C ARG A 383 -4.69 -5.01 6.81
N LEU A 384 -4.28 -3.75 6.63
CA LEU A 384 -4.97 -2.76 5.80
C LEU A 384 -4.97 -3.15 4.31
N ASP A 385 -3.84 -3.60 3.77
CA ASP A 385 -3.77 -4.07 2.38
C ASP A 385 -4.69 -5.29 2.15
N ASP A 386 -4.71 -6.25 3.07
CA ASP A 386 -5.62 -7.41 3.00
C ASP A 386 -7.10 -7.01 3.15
N ILE A 387 -7.46 -6.08 4.04
CA ILE A 387 -8.85 -5.57 4.18
C ILE A 387 -9.29 -4.83 2.91
N LEU A 388 -8.42 -4.01 2.33
CA LEU A 388 -8.70 -3.24 1.12
C LEU A 388 -8.90 -4.16 -0.09
N MET A 389 -8.16 -5.26 -0.18
CA MET A 389 -8.25 -6.22 -1.30
C MET A 389 -9.34 -7.29 -1.13
N ASN A 390 -9.63 -7.74 0.10
CA ASN A 390 -10.50 -8.90 0.35
C ASN A 390 -11.85 -8.58 1.04
N THR A 391 -11.99 -7.43 1.70
CA THR A 391 -13.19 -7.10 2.51
C THR A 391 -13.99 -5.93 1.95
N VAL A 392 -13.30 -4.87 1.50
CA VAL A 392 -13.95 -3.68 0.92
C VAL A 392 -14.32 -3.93 -0.54
N LYS A 393 -13.39 -4.48 -1.33
CA LYS A 393 -13.53 -4.72 -2.76
C LYS A 393 -14.61 -5.77 -3.08
N ASP A 394 -15.38 -5.54 -4.14
CA ASP A 394 -16.46 -6.41 -4.62
C ASP A 394 -17.59 -6.65 -3.57
N SER A 395 -17.65 -5.83 -2.51
CA SER A 395 -18.61 -5.96 -1.40
C SER A 395 -19.55 -4.76 -1.29
N LYS A 396 -20.65 -4.90 -0.53
CA LYS A 396 -21.62 -3.79 -0.31
C LYS A 396 -21.00 -2.59 0.42
N ALA A 397 -19.85 -2.78 1.09
CA ALA A 397 -19.12 -1.70 1.74
C ALA A 397 -18.38 -0.80 0.74
N GLU A 398 -18.01 -1.28 -0.45
CA GLU A 398 -17.17 -0.54 -1.42
C GLU A 398 -17.75 0.86 -1.73
N THR A 399 -19.05 0.94 -1.97
CA THR A 399 -19.75 2.20 -2.30
C THR A 399 -19.77 3.19 -1.14
N HIS A 400 -19.90 2.70 0.10
CA HIS A 400 -19.90 3.51 1.31
C HIS A 400 -18.50 4.00 1.66
N PHE A 401 -17.49 3.12 1.57
CA PHE A 401 -16.08 3.47 1.76
C PHE A 401 -15.60 4.48 0.72
N LEU A 402 -15.96 4.30 -0.55
CA LEU A 402 -15.67 5.25 -1.62
C LEU A 402 -16.33 6.62 -1.37
N SER A 403 -17.57 6.63 -0.84
CA SER A 403 -18.25 7.86 -0.42
C SER A 403 -17.53 8.57 0.72
N LEU A 404 -17.09 7.85 1.76
CA LEU A 404 -16.32 8.43 2.87
C LEU A 404 -15.01 9.07 2.37
N LEU A 405 -14.26 8.38 1.52
CA LEU A 405 -13.05 8.93 0.90
C LEU A 405 -13.33 10.17 0.03
N GLN A 406 -14.46 10.22 -0.68
CA GLN A 406 -14.87 11.41 -1.43
C GLN A 406 -15.17 12.60 -0.51
N HIS A 407 -15.86 12.39 0.61
CA HIS A 407 -16.14 13.46 1.58
C HIS A 407 -14.85 13.97 2.27
N LEU A 408 -13.92 13.07 2.62
CA LEU A 408 -12.60 13.43 3.17
C LEU A 408 -11.75 14.27 2.19
N LEU A 409 -11.96 14.11 0.88
CA LEU A 409 -11.32 14.91 -0.18
C LEU A 409 -12.03 16.26 -0.43
N LEU A 410 -13.26 16.46 0.06
CA LEU A 410 -14.02 17.72 -0.04
C LEU A 410 -13.80 18.65 1.16
N ILE A 411 -13.08 18.21 2.18
CA ILE A 411 -12.66 19.06 3.32
C ILE A 411 -11.84 20.25 2.78
N ARG A 412 -12.30 21.47 3.07
CA ARG A 412 -11.70 22.70 2.57
C ARG A 412 -10.25 22.81 3.02
N ASN A 413 -9.36 23.19 2.10
CA ASN A 413 -7.92 23.32 2.36
C ASN A 413 -7.55 24.62 3.09
N ASP A 414 -8.26 24.91 4.18
CA ASP A 414 -8.00 26.03 5.10
C ASP A 414 -6.99 25.61 6.18
N TYR A 415 -5.97 26.42 6.42
CA TYR A 415 -4.86 26.06 7.32
C TYR A 415 -5.30 25.88 8.80
N GLN A 416 -6.32 26.62 9.26
CA GLN A 416 -6.78 26.56 10.65
C GLN A 416 -7.99 25.63 10.83
N ALA A 417 -8.93 25.61 9.87
CA ALA A 417 -10.13 24.77 9.98
C ALA A 417 -9.89 23.30 9.57
N ARG A 418 -8.97 23.01 8.64
CA ARG A 418 -8.73 21.64 8.16
C ARG A 418 -8.26 20.65 9.25
N PRO A 419 -7.35 21.01 10.17
CA PRO A 419 -7.03 20.16 11.32
C PRO A 419 -8.27 19.86 12.19
N GLN A 420 -9.15 20.85 12.39
CA GLN A 420 -10.36 20.68 13.20
C GLN A 420 -11.38 19.75 12.51
N TYR A 421 -11.55 19.83 11.19
CA TYR A 421 -12.39 18.88 10.47
C TYR A 421 -11.89 17.43 10.61
N TYR A 422 -10.58 17.19 10.53
CA TYR A 422 -10.04 15.84 10.75
C TYR A 422 -10.15 15.41 12.22
N LYS A 423 -9.89 16.29 13.20
CA LYS A 423 -10.03 15.99 14.64
C LYS A 423 -11.47 15.65 15.04
N LEU A 424 -12.46 16.37 14.48
CA LEU A 424 -13.87 16.07 14.70
C LEU A 424 -14.28 14.71 14.08
N ILE A 425 -13.78 14.41 12.88
CA ILE A 425 -14.05 13.13 12.21
C ILE A 425 -13.38 11.96 12.96
N ASP A 426 -12.15 12.14 13.41
CA ASP A 426 -11.39 11.16 14.21
C ASP A 426 -12.13 10.83 15.52
N GLU A 427 -12.57 11.86 16.25
CA GLU A 427 -13.33 11.69 17.50
C GLU A 427 -14.71 11.04 17.25
N CYS A 428 -15.43 11.42 16.19
CA CYS A 428 -16.69 10.76 15.83
C CYS A 428 -16.48 9.28 15.43
N ILE A 429 -15.39 8.96 14.71
CA ILE A 429 -15.04 7.57 14.38
C ILE A 429 -14.64 6.80 15.64
N ALA A 430 -13.87 7.40 16.54
CA ALA A 430 -13.48 6.79 17.81
C ALA A 430 -14.72 6.47 18.68
N GLN A 431 -15.70 7.36 18.78
CA GLN A 431 -16.93 7.12 19.55
C GLN A 431 -17.85 6.05 18.94
N ILE A 432 -17.73 5.79 17.63
CA ILE A 432 -18.44 4.71 16.92
C ILE A 432 -17.70 3.37 17.07
N VAL A 433 -16.38 3.35 16.87
CA VAL A 433 -15.57 2.12 16.81
C VAL A 433 -15.12 1.64 18.20
N LEU A 434 -14.89 2.55 19.14
CA LEU A 434 -14.39 2.27 20.49
C LEU A 434 -15.48 2.50 21.54
N HIS A 435 -16.69 1.99 21.30
CA HIS A 435 -17.78 2.09 22.26
C HIS A 435 -17.37 1.41 23.59
N LYS A 436 -17.82 1.95 24.73
CA LYS A 436 -17.10 1.96 26.03
C LYS A 436 -16.39 0.69 26.51
N ASN A 437 -16.83 -0.51 26.11
CA ASN A 437 -16.33 -1.79 26.60
C ASN A 437 -15.49 -2.56 25.55
N GLY A 438 -15.07 -1.93 24.46
CA GLY A 438 -14.20 -2.56 23.43
C GLY A 438 -14.89 -3.63 22.57
N CYS A 439 -16.21 -3.78 22.67
CA CYS A 439 -17.01 -4.65 21.82
C CYS A 439 -17.71 -3.87 20.69
N ASP A 440 -17.93 -4.53 19.56
CA ASP A 440 -18.68 -4.02 18.40
C ASP A 440 -20.08 -3.50 18.86
N PRO A 441 -20.44 -2.23 18.60
CA PRO A 441 -21.65 -1.63 19.18
C PRO A 441 -22.92 -2.31 18.67
N ASP A 442 -23.80 -2.78 19.59
CA ASP A 442 -25.08 -3.37 19.17
C ASP A 442 -26.03 -2.30 18.62
N PHE A 443 -26.02 -2.16 17.29
CA PHE A 443 -26.87 -1.28 16.50
C PHE A 443 -28.39 -1.46 16.70
N LYS A 444 -28.84 -2.43 17.52
CA LYS A 444 -30.23 -2.54 17.99
C LYS A 444 -30.58 -1.49 19.05
N CYS A 445 -29.63 -0.99 19.83
CA CYS A 445 -29.86 0.06 20.85
C CYS A 445 -29.97 1.44 20.21
N ARG A 446 -31.20 1.97 20.14
CA ARG A 446 -31.52 3.25 19.48
C ARG A 446 -31.17 4.50 20.30
N SER A 447 -29.89 4.69 20.67
CA SER A 447 -29.41 5.98 21.22
C SER A 447 -27.87 6.14 21.17
N LEU A 448 -27.28 6.24 19.97
CA LEU A 448 -25.95 6.85 19.83
C LEU A 448 -26.12 8.38 19.89
N HIS A 449 -25.89 8.96 21.08
CA HIS A 449 -25.97 10.41 21.29
C HIS A 449 -24.61 11.07 21.03
N LEU A 450 -24.39 11.49 19.78
CA LEU A 450 -23.22 12.26 19.37
C LEU A 450 -23.47 13.75 19.64
N ASP A 451 -22.96 14.27 20.75
CA ASP A 451 -22.90 15.72 20.98
C ASP A 451 -21.76 16.33 20.14
N ILE A 452 -22.13 16.82 18.96
CA ILE A 452 -21.24 17.50 18.02
C ILE A 452 -20.99 18.96 18.46
N GLU A 453 -21.91 19.56 19.22
CA GLU A 453 -21.92 21.00 19.50
C GLU A 453 -20.95 21.32 20.66
N GLY A 454 -21.03 20.56 21.76
CA GLY A 454 -20.03 20.63 22.84
C GLY A 454 -18.62 20.20 22.41
N LEU A 455 -18.51 19.32 21.40
CA LEU A 455 -17.22 18.94 20.81
C LEU A 455 -16.56 20.10 20.05
N ILE A 456 -17.33 20.82 19.24
CA ILE A 456 -16.86 22.00 18.50
C ILE A 456 -16.40 23.10 19.46
N ASP A 457 -17.17 23.41 20.50
CA ASP A 457 -16.79 24.47 21.46
C ASP A 457 -15.52 24.13 22.24
N ASN A 458 -15.35 22.88 22.68
CA ASN A 458 -14.12 22.43 23.33
C ASN A 458 -12.91 22.51 22.39
N MET A 459 -13.05 22.10 21.12
CA MET A 459 -11.98 22.21 20.12
C MET A 459 -11.62 23.67 19.79
N VAL A 460 -12.62 24.54 19.67
CA VAL A 460 -12.43 25.98 19.45
C VAL A 460 -11.74 26.65 20.63
N ASN A 461 -12.08 26.29 21.87
CA ASN A 461 -11.46 26.85 23.06
C ASN A 461 -10.01 26.34 23.25
N GLN A 462 -9.77 25.04 23.07
CA GLN A 462 -8.42 24.47 23.08
C GLN A 462 -7.50 25.14 22.05
N THR A 463 -7.99 25.35 20.82
CA THR A 463 -7.21 26.01 19.75
C THR A 463 -6.84 27.46 20.09
N LYS A 464 -7.69 28.19 20.83
CA LYS A 464 -7.36 29.55 21.32
C LYS A 464 -6.23 29.52 22.36
N VAL A 465 -6.26 28.54 23.27
CA VAL A 465 -5.22 28.34 24.29
C VAL A 465 -3.87 28.04 23.62
N GLU A 466 -3.81 27.02 22.76
CA GLU A 466 -2.60 26.65 22.00
C GLU A 466 -2.04 27.83 21.18
N THR A 467 -2.92 28.63 20.56
CA THR A 467 -2.52 29.84 19.80
C THR A 467 -1.97 30.96 20.71
N SER A 468 -2.36 31.00 21.99
CA SER A 468 -1.84 31.96 22.97
C SER A 468 -0.51 31.51 23.59
N GLU A 469 -0.37 30.22 23.89
CA GLU A 469 0.85 29.62 24.43
C GLU A 469 2.00 29.64 23.41
N ALA A 470 1.71 29.33 22.13
CA ALA A 470 2.69 29.44 21.06
C ALA A 470 3.25 30.86 20.90
N LYS A 471 2.42 31.90 21.14
CA LYS A 471 2.86 33.31 21.12
C LYS A 471 3.66 33.69 22.35
N ALA A 472 3.36 33.13 23.52
CA ALA A 472 4.16 33.29 24.72
C ALA A 472 5.57 32.71 24.51
N LEU A 473 5.66 31.47 24.02
CA LEU A 473 6.92 30.80 23.67
C LEU A 473 7.73 31.54 22.59
N GLU A 474 7.08 32.16 21.60
CA GLU A 474 7.78 32.97 20.59
C GLU A 474 8.37 34.27 21.19
N LEU A 475 7.72 34.86 22.20
CA LEU A 475 8.21 36.04 22.93
C LEU A 475 9.33 35.67 23.92
N GLU A 476 9.16 34.58 24.67
CA GLU A 476 10.16 34.03 25.58
C GLU A 476 11.46 33.68 24.83
N LYS A 477 11.36 32.99 23.70
CA LYS A 477 12.53 32.68 22.85
C LYS A 477 13.22 33.92 22.28
N LYS A 478 12.50 35.02 22.04
CA LYS A 478 13.11 36.31 21.64
C LYS A 478 13.81 36.98 22.81
N LEU A 479 13.26 36.89 24.01
CA LEU A 479 13.89 37.38 25.24
C LEU A 479 15.19 36.61 25.52
N ASP A 480 15.20 35.28 25.42
CA ASP A 480 16.40 34.45 25.60
C ASP A 480 17.48 34.75 24.55
N LEU A 481 17.11 34.98 23.30
CA LEU A 481 18.08 35.36 22.25
C LEU A 481 18.71 36.73 22.55
N GLU A 482 17.91 37.71 22.97
CA GLU A 482 18.38 39.05 23.33
C GLU A 482 19.25 39.02 24.60
N LEU A 483 18.86 38.24 25.62
CA LEU A 483 19.66 38.01 26.83
C LEU A 483 20.98 37.29 26.51
N THR A 484 20.97 36.33 25.59
CA THR A 484 22.18 35.63 25.12
C THR A 484 23.13 36.59 24.41
N ALA A 485 22.64 37.35 23.42
CA ALA A 485 23.43 38.35 22.70
C ALA A 485 23.99 39.43 23.64
N ARG A 486 23.20 39.86 24.63
CA ARG A 486 23.65 40.79 25.69
C ARG A 486 24.75 40.18 26.56
N HIS A 487 24.66 38.89 26.89
CA HIS A 487 25.69 38.19 27.67
C HIS A 487 26.99 38.03 26.86
N GLU A 488 26.90 37.63 25.59
CA GLU A 488 28.05 37.55 24.68
C GLU A 488 28.76 38.89 24.51
N LEU A 489 28.01 40.00 24.33
CA LEU A 489 28.56 41.35 24.31
C LEU A 489 29.23 41.73 25.64
N GLN A 490 28.65 41.36 26.78
CA GLN A 490 29.21 41.64 28.10
C GLN A 490 30.49 40.83 28.39
N VAL A 491 30.57 39.58 27.91
CA VAL A 491 31.79 38.76 27.95
C VAL A 491 32.85 39.31 26.99
N GLY A 492 32.46 39.74 25.80
CA GLY A 492 33.34 40.40 24.82
C GLY A 492 33.95 41.70 25.38
N MET A 493 33.15 42.53 26.05
CA MET A 493 33.65 43.73 26.74
C MET A 493 34.63 43.39 27.86
N LYS A 494 34.30 42.43 28.75
CA LYS A 494 35.22 42.00 29.81
C LYS A 494 36.53 41.41 29.29
N LYS A 495 36.49 40.71 28.15
CA LYS A 495 37.71 40.25 27.51
C LYS A 495 38.54 41.43 27.00
N MET A 496 37.92 42.39 26.31
CA MET A 496 38.62 43.57 25.80
C MET A 496 39.18 44.46 26.91
N GLU A 497 38.50 44.51 28.05
CA GLU A 497 38.95 45.14 29.31
C GLU A 497 40.20 44.42 29.85
N SER A 498 40.18 43.09 29.97
CA SER A 498 41.34 42.29 30.39
C SER A 498 42.51 42.34 29.39
N ASP A 499 42.24 42.33 28.09
CA ASP A 499 43.25 42.47 27.03
C ASP A 499 43.90 43.89 27.09
N TYR A 500 43.16 44.92 27.52
CA TYR A 500 43.66 46.27 27.74
C TYR A 500 44.45 46.41 29.05
N GLU A 501 43.99 45.81 30.16
CA GLU A 501 44.75 45.76 31.42
C GLU A 501 46.10 45.05 31.23
N GLN A 502 46.12 43.93 30.52
CA GLN A 502 47.37 43.26 30.14
C GLN A 502 48.27 44.18 29.32
N ARG A 503 47.72 44.90 28.33
CA ARG A 503 48.47 45.88 27.52
C ARG A 503 49.10 46.99 28.36
N VAL A 504 48.42 47.44 29.42
CA VAL A 504 48.92 48.45 30.36
C VAL A 504 50.03 47.88 31.25
N LEU A 505 49.92 46.62 31.67
CA LEU A 505 50.99 45.91 32.41
C LEU A 505 52.23 45.70 31.53
N ASP A 506 52.05 45.26 30.28
CA ASP A 506 53.14 45.07 29.31
C ASP A 506 53.91 46.38 29.07
N LEU A 507 53.18 47.49 28.85
CA LEU A 507 53.76 48.84 28.69
C LEU A 507 54.43 49.36 29.98
N SER A 508 53.96 48.94 31.17
CA SER A 508 54.65 49.27 32.43
C SER A 508 55.96 48.49 32.56
N ALA A 509 55.98 47.21 32.19
CA ALA A 509 57.20 46.40 32.19
C ALA A 509 58.24 46.92 31.18
N GLU A 510 57.81 47.30 29.97
CA GLU A 510 58.66 47.94 28.95
C GLU A 510 59.24 49.27 29.47
N LYS A 511 58.39 50.11 30.09
CA LYS A 511 58.82 51.36 30.74
C LYS A 511 59.83 51.13 31.85
N ASP A 512 59.64 50.13 32.71
CA ASP A 512 60.54 49.86 33.83
C ASP A 512 61.86 49.25 33.34
N GLN A 513 61.84 48.44 32.27
CA GLN A 513 63.05 47.96 31.60
C GLN A 513 63.85 49.09 30.95
N LEU A 514 63.19 49.97 30.18
CA LEU A 514 63.79 51.21 29.67
C LEU A 514 64.31 52.12 30.81
N GLY A 515 63.65 52.09 31.96
CA GLY A 515 64.11 52.72 33.20
C GLY A 515 65.43 52.14 33.70
N THR A 516 65.58 50.81 33.72
CA THR A 516 66.85 50.15 34.09
C THR A 516 67.97 50.41 33.08
N GLU A 517 67.69 50.35 31.77
CA GLU A 517 68.65 50.69 30.72
C GLU A 517 69.09 52.16 30.81
N LYS A 518 68.17 53.08 31.11
CA LYS A 518 68.49 54.49 31.39
C LYS A 518 69.41 54.63 32.60
N VAL A 519 69.14 53.95 33.71
CA VAL A 519 69.98 54.00 34.92
C VAL A 519 71.36 53.38 34.67
N GLU A 520 71.46 52.34 33.84
CA GLU A 520 72.74 51.77 33.42
C GLU A 520 73.52 52.73 32.51
N LYS A 521 72.85 53.39 31.56
CA LYS A 521 73.43 54.48 30.75
C LYS A 521 73.84 55.69 31.59
N GLU A 522 73.12 56.02 32.66
CA GLU A 522 73.49 57.09 33.58
C GLU A 522 74.72 56.70 34.43
N LYS A 523 74.86 55.44 34.85
CA LYS A 523 76.10 54.92 35.47
C LYS A 523 77.28 54.91 34.51
N GLU A 524 77.07 54.53 33.24
CA GLU A 524 78.10 54.55 32.21
C GLU A 524 78.58 55.98 31.94
N ASN A 525 77.66 56.94 31.80
CA ASN A 525 77.99 58.36 31.70
C ASN A 525 78.66 58.92 32.97
N GLN A 526 78.23 58.53 34.16
CA GLN A 526 78.88 58.95 35.41
C GLN A 526 80.31 58.43 35.49
N LYS A 527 80.55 57.16 35.13
CA LYS A 527 81.90 56.58 35.08
C LYS A 527 82.80 57.33 34.08
N LEU A 528 82.28 57.68 32.91
CA LEU A 528 83.00 58.50 31.93
C LEU A 528 83.24 59.93 32.44
N LEU A 529 82.31 60.51 33.20
CA LEU A 529 82.46 61.82 33.84
C LEU A 529 83.52 61.79 34.96
N ASP A 530 83.59 60.69 35.71
CA ASP A 530 84.60 60.45 36.75
C ASP A 530 85.98 60.25 36.11
N GLU A 531 86.09 59.47 35.02
CA GLU A 531 87.32 59.34 34.22
C GLU A 531 87.75 60.71 33.66
N VAL A 532 86.82 61.54 33.16
CA VAL A 532 87.08 62.93 32.73
C VAL A 532 87.52 63.83 33.89
N ASN A 533 86.98 63.66 35.09
CA ASN A 533 87.37 64.45 36.26
C ASN A 533 88.73 64.00 36.83
N ILE A 534 89.07 62.72 36.80
CA ILE A 534 90.41 62.20 37.10
C ILE A 534 91.43 62.79 36.12
N LEU A 535 91.12 62.85 34.83
CA LEU A 535 91.96 63.51 33.83
C LEU A 535 92.12 65.02 34.09
N LYS A 536 91.07 65.71 34.55
CA LYS A 536 91.17 67.11 35.00
C LYS A 536 92.05 67.26 36.25
N GLU A 537 91.91 66.41 37.26
CA GLU A 537 92.75 66.48 38.46
C GLU A 537 94.22 66.19 38.15
N GLN A 538 94.51 65.26 37.23
CA GLN A 538 95.88 65.04 36.73
C GLN A 538 96.43 66.31 36.04
N VAL A 539 95.64 67.00 35.23
CA VAL A 539 96.02 68.28 34.60
C VAL A 539 96.20 69.42 35.63
N VAL A 540 95.33 69.52 36.64
CA VAL A 540 95.42 70.54 37.70
C VAL A 540 96.63 70.28 38.61
N THR A 541 96.93 69.03 38.91
CA THR A 541 98.11 68.63 39.71
C THR A 541 99.43 68.95 38.98
N LEU A 542 99.42 69.01 37.65
CA LEU A 542 100.55 69.46 36.82
C LEU A 542 100.68 71.00 36.71
N LEU A 543 99.86 71.78 37.43
CA LEU A 543 99.75 73.25 37.27
C LEU A 543 99.82 74.06 38.58
N SER A 544 100.49 73.58 39.63
CA SER A 544 100.72 74.34 40.89
C SER A 544 101.82 73.73 41.77
N PRO A 545 102.37 74.44 42.79
CA PRO A 545 102.22 75.85 43.19
C PRO A 545 103.62 76.53 43.38
N PRO A 546 103.87 77.43 44.36
CA PRO A 546 103.35 78.78 44.65
C PRO A 546 104.45 79.88 44.49
N ILE A 547 104.16 81.16 44.82
CA ILE A 547 104.99 82.04 45.72
C ILE A 547 104.41 83.48 45.83
N HIS A 548 104.74 84.18 46.94
CA HIS A 548 104.36 85.56 47.22
C HIS A 548 105.60 86.41 47.63
N LEU A 549 105.89 87.48 46.88
CA LEU A 549 106.73 88.66 47.18
C LEU A 549 107.98 88.56 48.11
N VAL A 550 109.16 88.32 47.54
CA VAL A 550 110.52 88.77 47.98
C VAL A 550 111.34 88.95 46.67
N ILE A 551 111.89 90.09 46.24
CA ILE A 551 112.82 91.11 46.81
C ILE A 551 114.32 90.68 46.74
N ASN A 552 115.05 91.26 45.78
CA ASN A 552 116.44 91.82 45.82
C ASN A 552 117.56 91.09 46.62
N LEU A 553 118.84 91.00 46.18
CA LEU A 553 119.60 91.86 45.25
C LEU A 553 120.94 91.20 44.78
N ALA A 554 121.48 91.66 43.64
CA ALA A 554 122.89 91.67 43.18
C ALA A 554 123.62 90.36 42.75
N GLY A 555 124.16 90.38 41.51
CA GLY A 555 125.15 89.41 40.98
C GLY A 555 125.11 89.28 39.44
N GLU A 556 126.11 89.83 38.73
CA GLU A 556 126.24 89.79 37.25
C GLU A 556 127.20 88.67 36.75
N PRO A 557 127.29 88.35 35.44
CA PRO A 557 126.24 88.39 34.38
C PRO A 557 126.26 87.16 33.42
N CYS A 558 125.19 86.89 32.64
CA CYS A 558 125.24 86.34 31.27
C CYS A 558 123.88 86.18 30.53
N TYR A 559 123.98 86.04 29.20
CA TYR A 559 122.99 85.90 28.11
C TYR A 559 122.04 84.67 28.19
N HIS A 560 120.91 84.51 27.46
CA HIS A 560 120.20 85.30 26.42
C HIS A 560 118.69 84.89 26.36
N LEU A 561 117.79 85.79 25.91
CA LEU A 561 116.35 85.56 25.55
C LEU A 561 116.08 86.06 24.09
N PRO A 562 114.91 85.85 23.38
CA PRO A 562 113.51 85.96 23.85
C PRO A 562 112.50 84.89 23.24
N PRO A 563 111.20 85.14 22.90
CA PRO A 563 110.08 84.62 23.70
C PRO A 563 108.97 83.81 22.95
N LEU A 564 107.87 83.51 23.68
CA LEU A 564 106.73 82.65 23.31
C LEU A 564 105.88 83.13 22.10
N ASP A 565 105.27 82.16 21.37
CA ASP A 565 103.96 82.37 20.70
C ASP A 565 103.19 81.08 20.26
N ILE A 566 103.83 79.91 20.20
CA ILE A 566 103.29 78.74 19.44
C ILE A 566 102.17 77.94 20.16
N PHE A 567 102.09 77.97 21.50
CA PHE A 567 101.23 77.04 22.26
C PHE A 567 99.70 77.32 22.18
N CYS A 568 99.28 78.52 21.73
CA CYS A 568 97.86 78.91 21.74
C CYS A 568 97.01 78.33 20.60
N VAL A 569 97.62 77.73 19.58
CA VAL A 569 96.90 77.24 18.38
C VAL A 569 96.22 75.89 18.63
N GLN A 570 96.90 74.93 19.28
CA GLN A 570 96.37 73.58 19.53
C GLN A 570 95.08 73.59 20.37
N ILE A 571 95.02 74.41 21.42
CA ILE A 571 93.90 74.39 22.39
C ILE A 571 92.59 74.87 21.74
N LYS A 572 92.65 75.87 20.86
CA LYS A 572 91.46 76.34 20.12
C LYS A 572 90.91 75.28 19.16
N LYS A 573 91.78 74.45 18.56
CA LYS A 573 91.34 73.38 17.65
C LYS A 573 90.50 72.32 18.37
N LEU A 574 91.00 71.83 19.51
CA LEU A 574 90.30 70.83 20.33
C LEU A 574 88.99 71.35 20.93
N SER A 575 88.90 72.64 21.26
CA SER A 575 87.64 73.23 21.76
C SER A 575 86.56 73.37 20.69
N GLN A 576 86.93 73.47 19.41
CA GLN A 576 85.98 73.53 18.29
C GLN A 576 85.40 72.14 18.01
N ASP A 577 86.28 71.14 17.93
CA ASP A 577 85.93 69.76 17.58
C ASP A 577 85.00 69.09 18.63
N LEU A 578 84.95 69.62 19.87
CA LEU A 578 84.07 69.17 20.93
C LEU A 578 82.62 69.71 20.84
N GLU A 579 82.40 70.91 20.30
CA GLU A 579 81.05 71.45 20.10
C GLU A 579 80.41 70.91 18.81
N ASP A 580 81.21 70.70 17.75
CA ASP A 580 80.74 70.03 16.53
C ASP A 580 80.25 68.59 16.81
N ALA A 581 80.78 67.93 17.84
CA ALA A 581 80.35 66.61 18.29
C ALA A 581 78.96 66.60 18.96
N LYS A 582 78.52 67.70 19.60
CA LYS A 582 77.18 67.77 20.24
C LYS A 582 76.04 67.89 19.24
N THR A 583 76.34 68.19 17.97
CA THR A 583 75.35 68.71 17.00
C THR A 583 74.92 67.65 15.96
N LYS A 584 75.13 66.34 16.23
CA LYS A 584 75.01 65.26 15.22
C LYS A 584 74.30 63.95 15.64
N VAL A 585 73.22 63.99 16.45
CA VAL A 585 72.23 62.88 16.50
C VAL A 585 70.79 63.39 16.71
N VAL A 586 70.13 63.93 15.67
CA VAL A 586 68.67 64.16 15.65
C VAL A 586 68.13 64.03 14.23
N THR A 587 66.92 63.46 14.05
CA THR A 587 66.19 63.21 12.77
C THR A 587 66.83 62.14 11.87
N VAL A 588 66.14 61.35 11.03
CA VAL A 588 64.73 61.18 10.57
C VAL A 588 64.55 59.65 10.23
N PRO A 589 63.42 59.09 9.69
CA PRO A 589 62.06 59.60 9.43
C PRO A 589 60.90 58.71 9.95
N VAL A 590 59.66 59.17 9.73
CA VAL A 590 58.41 58.37 9.82
C VAL A 590 57.94 57.96 8.40
N PRO A 591 57.52 56.71 8.15
CA PRO A 591 56.92 56.28 6.87
C PRO A 591 55.46 56.76 6.65
N PRO A 592 54.99 56.91 5.40
CA PRO A 592 53.70 57.55 5.09
C PRO A 592 52.47 56.60 5.14
N PRO A 593 51.24 57.15 5.20
CA PRO A 593 49.99 56.37 5.14
C PRO A 593 49.61 55.94 3.70
N PRO A 594 48.87 54.81 3.54
CA PRO A 594 48.30 54.40 2.25
C PRO A 594 47.02 55.21 1.88
N PRO A 595 46.71 55.38 0.57
CA PRO A 595 45.60 56.21 0.09
C PRO A 595 44.23 55.48 -0.06
N PRO A 596 43.11 56.22 -0.18
CA PRO A 596 41.74 55.65 -0.16
C PRO A 596 41.01 55.59 -1.53
N LEU A 597 40.15 54.58 -1.72
CA LEU A 597 39.16 54.43 -2.82
C LEU A 597 38.00 53.50 -2.36
N PRO A 598 36.80 53.50 -2.98
CA PRO A 598 35.93 54.67 -3.18
C PRO A 598 34.41 54.38 -2.92
N GLY A 599 33.63 55.38 -2.47
CA GLY A 599 32.14 55.28 -2.49
C GLY A 599 31.40 56.11 -1.44
N GLN A 600 31.00 57.35 -1.76
CA GLN A 600 30.21 58.23 -0.88
C GLN A 600 28.70 58.25 -1.24
N VAL A 601 27.84 58.24 -0.21
CA VAL A 601 26.59 59.03 -0.10
C VAL A 601 26.41 59.42 1.39
N CYS A 602 25.57 60.42 1.75
CA CYS A 602 25.53 61.11 3.06
C CYS A 602 24.08 61.60 3.42
N ILE A 603 23.74 62.26 4.55
CA ILE A 603 24.54 63.14 5.44
C ILE A 603 24.34 62.95 6.98
N PRO A 604 23.21 63.31 7.65
CA PRO A 604 23.31 63.96 8.97
C PRO A 604 22.64 63.26 10.19
N PRO A 605 22.97 63.66 11.45
CA PRO A 605 22.54 62.97 12.69
C PRO A 605 21.50 63.72 13.58
N PRO A 606 20.85 63.03 14.56
CA PRO A 606 20.12 63.64 15.70
C PRO A 606 20.71 63.34 17.12
N PRO A 607 20.22 63.99 18.21
CA PRO A 607 20.91 64.11 19.53
C PRO A 607 20.39 63.21 20.70
N PRO A 608 20.95 63.30 21.94
CA PRO A 608 20.74 62.31 23.02
C PRO A 608 19.89 62.75 24.25
N LEU A 609 19.37 61.75 25.00
CA LEU A 609 19.03 61.68 26.46
C LEU A 609 17.98 62.67 27.05
N PRO A 610 17.08 62.23 27.98
CA PRO A 610 17.44 61.86 29.38
C PRO A 610 16.63 60.68 29.99
N GLY A 611 16.77 60.39 31.30
CA GLY A 611 16.09 59.27 31.99
C GLY A 611 15.73 59.50 33.48
N GLN A 612 15.71 58.38 34.26
CA GLN A 612 15.52 58.23 35.73
C GLN A 612 14.09 58.19 36.36
N ALA A 613 13.77 56.99 36.88
CA ALA A 613 13.36 56.65 38.27
C ALA A 613 12.02 57.13 38.93
N GLY A 614 11.38 56.23 39.70
CA GLY A 614 10.36 56.55 40.72
C GLY A 614 9.21 55.52 40.87
N ILE A 615 8.69 55.30 42.09
CA ILE A 615 7.56 54.39 42.45
C ILE A 615 6.86 54.94 43.73
N PRO A 616 5.59 54.59 44.12
CA PRO A 616 5.28 53.30 44.77
C PRO A 616 3.80 52.81 44.48
N PRO A 617 2.87 52.35 45.39
CA PRO A 617 1.75 51.44 45.02
C PRO A 617 0.32 51.98 45.41
N PRO A 618 -0.66 51.17 45.89
CA PRO A 618 -1.68 50.40 45.15
C PRO A 618 -3.17 50.85 45.40
N PRO A 619 -4.16 50.33 44.62
CA PRO A 619 -5.32 49.66 45.25
C PRO A 619 -5.95 48.49 44.42
N PRO A 620 -6.91 47.70 44.96
CA PRO A 620 -7.46 46.47 44.34
C PRO A 620 -8.85 46.58 43.64
N LEU A 621 -9.27 45.43 43.08
CA LEU A 621 -10.59 44.96 42.54
C LEU A 621 -11.88 45.38 43.31
N PRO A 622 -13.12 45.14 42.79
CA PRO A 622 -13.62 44.92 41.41
C PRO A 622 -14.91 45.75 41.06
N GLY A 623 -15.54 45.55 39.88
CA GLY A 623 -16.91 46.06 39.61
C GLY A 623 -17.52 45.71 38.23
N GLN A 624 -18.85 45.53 38.15
CA GLN A 624 -19.63 45.29 36.91
C GLN A 624 -20.35 46.57 36.43
N ALA A 625 -20.56 46.73 35.10
CA ALA A 625 -21.87 46.99 34.44
C ALA A 625 -21.73 47.57 33.01
N GLY A 626 -22.61 47.15 32.11
CA GLY A 626 -22.51 47.29 30.64
C GLY A 626 -22.62 48.68 29.98
N ILE A 627 -22.37 48.68 28.67
CA ILE A 627 -22.48 49.83 27.74
C ILE A 627 -23.22 49.38 26.44
N PRO A 628 -23.98 50.26 25.73
CA PRO A 628 -24.94 49.86 24.69
C PRO A 628 -24.36 49.83 23.24
N PRO A 629 -25.16 49.42 22.21
CA PRO A 629 -24.71 49.29 20.82
C PRO A 629 -24.83 50.60 19.98
N PRO A 630 -24.00 50.78 18.94
CA PRO A 630 -24.07 51.91 18.00
C PRO A 630 -24.89 51.63 16.70
N PRO A 631 -25.29 52.68 15.92
CA PRO A 631 -26.26 52.58 14.80
C PRO A 631 -25.64 52.45 13.38
N PRO A 632 -26.46 52.30 12.31
CA PRO A 632 -26.02 51.94 10.95
C PRO A 632 -25.74 53.11 9.98
N LEU A 633 -25.15 52.80 8.82
CA LEU A 633 -24.90 53.69 7.66
C LEU A 633 -25.36 53.05 6.32
N PRO A 634 -25.56 53.81 5.22
CA PRO A 634 -26.49 53.44 4.14
C PRO A 634 -25.86 53.11 2.77
N GLY A 635 -26.66 52.52 1.86
CA GLY A 635 -26.32 52.36 0.43
C GLY A 635 -26.69 53.61 -0.41
N GLN A 636 -26.63 53.60 -1.76
CA GLN A 636 -26.46 52.52 -2.75
C GLN A 636 -25.61 53.06 -3.96
N ALA A 637 -25.56 52.58 -5.22
CA ALA A 637 -26.27 51.52 -5.97
C ALA A 637 -25.54 51.15 -7.30
N GLY A 638 -25.88 50.00 -7.89
CA GLY A 638 -25.64 49.65 -9.31
C GLY A 638 -24.37 48.83 -9.59
N ILE A 639 -24.37 47.78 -10.43
CA ILE A 639 -25.38 47.22 -11.37
C ILE A 639 -25.30 45.65 -11.36
N PRO A 640 -26.12 44.90 -12.12
CA PRO A 640 -27.38 44.26 -11.70
C PRO A 640 -27.29 42.76 -11.32
N PRO A 641 -28.30 42.20 -10.62
CA PRO A 641 -28.45 40.75 -10.39
C PRO A 641 -29.29 40.04 -11.48
N PRO A 642 -29.10 38.72 -11.72
CA PRO A 642 -30.02 37.87 -12.48
C PRO A 642 -31.33 37.58 -11.70
N PRO A 643 -32.41 37.12 -12.39
CA PRO A 643 -33.78 37.29 -11.89
C PRO A 643 -34.26 36.24 -10.86
N PRO A 644 -35.24 36.59 -10.00
CA PRO A 644 -35.86 35.66 -9.04
C PRO A 644 -36.97 34.80 -9.68
N LEU A 645 -37.19 33.61 -9.10
CA LEU A 645 -38.36 32.78 -9.37
C LEU A 645 -39.58 33.28 -8.55
N PRO A 646 -40.75 33.51 -9.17
CA PRO A 646 -41.97 33.86 -8.44
C PRO A 646 -42.47 32.72 -7.53
N GLY A 647 -43.07 33.07 -6.39
CA GLY A 647 -43.67 32.12 -5.45
C GLY A 647 -45.20 32.17 -5.39
N GLN A 648 -45.76 31.30 -4.54
CA GLN A 648 -47.17 31.22 -4.12
C GLN A 648 -48.23 30.90 -5.20
N ALA A 649 -48.59 29.62 -5.29
CA ALA A 649 -49.92 29.15 -4.87
C ALA A 649 -49.88 27.62 -4.64
N GLY A 650 -50.82 27.07 -3.86
CA GLY A 650 -50.83 25.65 -3.51
C GLY A 650 -51.33 24.73 -4.63
N ILE A 651 -50.79 23.51 -4.70
CA ILE A 651 -51.27 22.38 -5.51
C ILE A 651 -51.27 21.10 -4.62
N PRO A 652 -52.04 20.05 -4.95
CA PRO A 652 -52.84 19.34 -3.94
C PRO A 652 -52.16 18.08 -3.35
N PRO A 653 -52.75 17.45 -2.31
CA PRO A 653 -52.27 16.16 -1.83
C PRO A 653 -52.38 15.07 -2.92
N PRO A 654 -51.44 14.11 -2.97
CA PRO A 654 -51.54 12.97 -3.88
C PRO A 654 -52.73 12.05 -3.50
N PRO A 655 -53.40 11.41 -4.48
CA PRO A 655 -54.46 10.44 -4.21
C PRO A 655 -53.98 9.23 -3.39
N PRO A 656 -54.86 8.59 -2.60
CA PRO A 656 -54.48 7.54 -1.67
C PRO A 656 -54.17 6.19 -2.35
N LEU A 657 -53.29 5.41 -1.70
CA LEU A 657 -53.09 3.98 -1.97
C LEU A 657 -54.25 3.16 -1.38
N PRO A 658 -55.04 2.41 -2.18
CA PRO A 658 -56.03 1.49 -1.64
C PRO A 658 -55.36 0.16 -1.24
N GLY A 659 -55.18 -0.06 0.06
CA GLY A 659 -55.24 -1.41 0.63
C GLY A 659 -56.71 -1.84 0.84
N GLN A 660 -57.03 -3.08 1.23
CA GLN A 660 -56.19 -4.26 1.52
C GLN A 660 -56.99 -5.52 1.17
N ALA A 661 -56.29 -6.63 0.87
CA ALA A 661 -56.78 -7.99 1.10
C ALA A 661 -55.56 -8.90 1.32
N GLY A 662 -55.48 -9.59 2.46
CA GLY A 662 -54.27 -10.29 2.89
C GLY A 662 -54.19 -11.76 2.47
N ILE A 663 -52.96 -12.28 2.40
CA ILE A 663 -52.61 -13.71 2.36
C ILE A 663 -51.30 -13.91 3.16
N PRO A 664 -50.88 -15.13 3.56
CA PRO A 664 -50.86 -15.48 4.99
C PRO A 664 -49.42 -15.86 5.47
N PRO A 665 -49.19 -16.43 6.69
CA PRO A 665 -47.84 -16.54 7.25
C PRO A 665 -47.00 -17.67 6.60
N PRO A 666 -45.65 -17.60 6.72
CA PRO A 666 -44.75 -18.60 6.14
C PRO A 666 -44.75 -19.94 6.91
N PRO A 667 -44.73 -21.10 6.22
CA PRO A 667 -44.44 -22.40 6.83
C PRO A 667 -42.98 -22.51 7.35
N PRO A 668 -42.69 -23.40 8.32
CA PRO A 668 -41.47 -23.33 9.14
C PRO A 668 -40.28 -24.14 8.62
N LEU A 669 -39.10 -23.80 9.17
CA LEU A 669 -37.88 -24.61 9.15
C LEU A 669 -38.07 -25.95 9.89
N PRO A 670 -37.59 -27.07 9.32
CA PRO A 670 -37.28 -28.28 10.06
C PRO A 670 -35.76 -28.51 10.12
N GLY A 671 -35.22 -28.72 11.33
CA GLY A 671 -33.85 -29.19 11.50
C GLY A 671 -33.62 -29.83 12.86
N GLN A 672 -33.26 -31.13 12.86
CA GLN A 672 -32.23 -31.77 13.70
C GLN A 672 -32.24 -33.31 13.58
N ALA A 673 -31.09 -33.92 13.95
CA ALA A 673 -30.89 -35.30 14.42
C ALA A 673 -30.65 -36.50 13.43
N ARG A 674 -29.35 -36.89 13.35
CA ARG A 674 -28.78 -38.28 13.41
C ARG A 674 -28.56 -39.14 12.13
N ILE A 675 -27.33 -39.06 11.56
CA ILE A 675 -26.23 -40.10 11.55
C ILE A 675 -26.62 -41.55 11.13
N PRO A 676 -25.97 -42.28 10.16
CA PRO A 676 -24.51 -42.55 10.07
C PRO A 676 -23.88 -42.48 8.61
N PRO A 677 -22.99 -43.39 8.09
CA PRO A 677 -21.64 -43.02 7.62
C PRO A 677 -21.37 -43.18 6.09
N PRO A 678 -20.22 -42.71 5.55
CA PRO A 678 -19.88 -42.83 4.12
C PRO A 678 -19.17 -44.15 3.74
N PRO A 679 -19.42 -44.70 2.52
CA PRO A 679 -18.63 -45.79 1.93
C PRO A 679 -17.34 -45.28 1.22
N PRO A 680 -16.33 -46.15 0.99
CA PRO A 680 -14.96 -45.72 0.68
C PRO A 680 -14.61 -45.58 -0.81
N LEU A 681 -13.50 -44.85 -1.06
CA LEU A 681 -12.77 -44.81 -2.33
C LEU A 681 -12.04 -46.14 -2.63
N PRO A 682 -12.02 -46.57 -3.90
CA PRO A 682 -10.95 -47.40 -4.43
C PRO A 682 -10.30 -46.80 -5.68
N GLY A 683 -8.98 -46.90 -5.78
CA GLY A 683 -8.27 -46.65 -7.04
C GLY A 683 -6.86 -47.21 -7.01
N GLN A 684 -6.58 -48.19 -7.88
CA GLN A 684 -5.25 -48.47 -8.45
C GLN A 684 -5.31 -49.54 -9.56
N ALA A 685 -4.30 -49.50 -10.44
CA ALA A 685 -3.82 -50.53 -11.37
C ALA A 685 -4.72 -50.97 -12.56
N GLY A 686 -4.11 -51.05 -13.76
CA GLY A 686 -4.58 -51.85 -14.89
C GLY A 686 -4.80 -51.08 -16.22
N ILE A 687 -3.81 -51.11 -17.13
CA ILE A 687 -4.00 -50.71 -18.55
C ILE A 687 -3.56 -51.88 -19.45
N PRO A 688 -4.47 -52.47 -20.24
CA PRO A 688 -4.17 -53.28 -21.42
C PRO A 688 -4.27 -52.48 -22.75
N PRO A 689 -3.76 -53.01 -23.88
CA PRO A 689 -3.50 -52.24 -25.11
C PRO A 689 -4.70 -52.12 -26.10
N PRO A 690 -4.62 -51.20 -27.10
CA PRO A 690 -5.71 -50.91 -28.04
C PRO A 690 -5.73 -51.80 -29.32
N PRO A 691 -6.90 -51.90 -30.00
CA PRO A 691 -7.03 -52.56 -31.31
C PRO A 691 -6.62 -51.65 -32.50
N PRO A 692 -6.30 -52.21 -33.68
CA PRO A 692 -5.70 -51.48 -34.81
C PRO A 692 -6.69 -50.86 -35.82
N LEU A 693 -6.18 -49.90 -36.61
CA LEU A 693 -6.86 -49.25 -37.75
C LEU A 693 -6.72 -50.07 -39.06
N PRO A 694 -7.73 -50.11 -39.94
CA PRO A 694 -7.67 -50.81 -41.24
C PRO A 694 -7.36 -49.88 -42.43
N GLY A 695 -6.57 -50.37 -43.40
CA GLY A 695 -6.58 -49.81 -44.76
C GLY A 695 -5.29 -49.93 -45.60
N GLN A 696 -5.16 -51.00 -46.40
CA GLN A 696 -4.65 -51.00 -47.79
C GLN A 696 -4.87 -52.37 -48.46
N ALA A 697 -4.62 -52.50 -49.77
CA ALA A 697 -5.28 -53.49 -50.65
C ALA A 697 -4.37 -54.60 -51.25
N GLY A 698 -5.00 -55.67 -51.74
CA GLY A 698 -4.42 -56.82 -52.48
C GLY A 698 -5.52 -57.65 -53.18
N ILE A 699 -5.17 -58.50 -54.16
CA ILE A 699 -6.14 -59.12 -55.12
C ILE A 699 -6.06 -60.70 -55.15
N PRO A 700 -6.64 -61.48 -56.10
CA PRO A 700 -7.43 -62.70 -55.82
C PRO A 700 -6.66 -64.05 -55.97
N PRO A 701 -7.28 -65.25 -55.80
CA PRO A 701 -7.82 -66.01 -56.96
C PRO A 701 -9.11 -66.88 -56.60
N PRO A 702 -9.47 -68.07 -57.16
CA PRO A 702 -10.84 -68.29 -57.68
C PRO A 702 -11.56 -69.63 -57.20
N PRO A 703 -12.37 -70.42 -57.96
CA PRO A 703 -13.71 -70.90 -57.52
C PRO A 703 -13.84 -72.42 -57.24
N PRO A 704 -15.02 -72.91 -56.76
CA PRO A 704 -15.89 -73.69 -57.67
C PRO A 704 -17.44 -73.62 -57.41
N LEU A 705 -18.20 -74.24 -58.33
CA LEU A 705 -19.64 -74.59 -58.31
C LEU A 705 -19.76 -76.13 -58.57
N PRO A 706 -20.79 -76.89 -58.12
CA PRO A 706 -22.14 -76.87 -58.78
C PRO A 706 -23.36 -77.31 -57.92
N GLY A 707 -24.60 -77.22 -58.44
CA GLY A 707 -25.72 -78.05 -57.93
C GLY A 707 -27.20 -77.63 -58.05
N GLN A 708 -27.75 -77.47 -59.27
CA GLN A 708 -29.12 -77.88 -59.75
C GLN A 708 -30.43 -77.56 -58.96
N ALA A 709 -31.62 -77.34 -59.58
CA ALA A 709 -32.04 -77.24 -60.99
C ALA A 709 -33.44 -76.55 -61.16
N GLY A 710 -33.77 -76.06 -62.38
CA GLY A 710 -35.14 -75.63 -62.79
C GLY A 710 -35.20 -74.58 -63.91
N ILE A 711 -35.93 -74.84 -65.01
CA ILE A 711 -36.15 -73.99 -66.23
C ILE A 711 -37.27 -74.60 -67.12
N PRO A 712 -37.83 -73.98 -68.20
CA PRO A 712 -37.81 -72.59 -68.75
C PRO A 712 -39.30 -72.06 -68.91
N PRO A 713 -39.86 -71.42 -69.99
CA PRO A 713 -39.35 -70.66 -71.16
C PRO A 713 -39.89 -69.18 -71.38
N PRO A 714 -40.84 -68.77 -72.30
CA PRO A 714 -40.63 -67.55 -73.13
C PRO A 714 -41.91 -66.59 -73.25
N PRO A 715 -42.18 -65.75 -74.29
CA PRO A 715 -42.43 -64.30 -74.06
C PRO A 715 -43.67 -63.66 -74.82
N PRO A 716 -43.58 -62.52 -75.57
CA PRO A 716 -43.99 -61.15 -75.15
C PRO A 716 -45.06 -60.46 -76.05
N LEU A 717 -45.37 -59.16 -75.83
CA LEU A 717 -45.90 -58.22 -76.86
C LEU A 717 -45.79 -56.72 -76.46
N ALA A 718 -46.15 -55.76 -77.35
CA ALA A 718 -45.76 -54.32 -77.25
C ALA A 718 -46.92 -53.29 -77.54
N PRO A 719 -46.77 -52.08 -78.18
CA PRO A 719 -47.21 -50.82 -77.54
C PRO A 719 -48.16 -49.86 -78.34
N GLY A 720 -48.75 -48.83 -77.68
CA GLY A 720 -49.11 -47.56 -78.36
C GLY A 720 -50.35 -46.72 -77.89
N MET A 721 -50.10 -45.45 -77.50
CA MET A 721 -50.89 -44.20 -77.72
C MET A 721 -52.35 -44.00 -77.16
N PRO A 722 -52.86 -42.72 -77.06
CA PRO A 722 -54.06 -42.30 -76.28
C PRO A 722 -55.31 -41.97 -77.16
N PRO A 723 -56.48 -41.43 -76.67
CA PRO A 723 -57.00 -41.02 -75.33
C PRO A 723 -58.29 -41.85 -74.96
N PRO A 724 -59.50 -41.40 -74.47
CA PRO A 724 -60.03 -40.17 -73.78
C PRO A 724 -60.92 -40.42 -72.50
N PRO A 725 -61.47 -39.37 -71.83
CA PRO A 725 -62.52 -39.46 -70.76
C PRO A 725 -63.96 -39.32 -71.34
N PRO A 726 -65.11 -39.31 -70.57
CA PRO A 726 -65.29 -39.19 -69.10
C PRO A 726 -66.45 -40.04 -68.44
N MET A 727 -66.67 -39.87 -67.11
CA MET A 727 -67.90 -40.20 -66.32
C MET A 727 -68.33 -41.70 -66.26
N MET A 728 -68.99 -42.26 -65.22
CA MET A 728 -69.78 -41.74 -64.09
C MET A 728 -69.81 -42.76 -62.92
N GLY A 729 -69.84 -42.27 -61.67
CA GLY A 729 -70.52 -42.91 -60.52
C GLY A 729 -70.14 -44.34 -60.06
N GLY A 730 -69.33 -44.44 -59.00
CA GLY A 730 -69.18 -45.68 -58.20
C GLY A 730 -68.50 -45.39 -56.86
N TRP A 731 -69.16 -45.70 -55.74
CA TRP A 731 -68.63 -45.41 -54.40
C TRP A 731 -67.78 -46.59 -53.88
N THR A 732 -66.50 -46.33 -53.61
CA THR A 732 -65.66 -47.15 -52.73
C THR A 732 -65.00 -46.25 -51.68
N ALA A 733 -64.90 -46.72 -50.44
CA ALA A 733 -64.18 -45.99 -49.40
C ALA A 733 -62.66 -46.05 -49.68
N PRO A 734 -61.92 -44.95 -49.55
CA PRO A 734 -60.48 -44.95 -49.78
C PRO A 734 -59.78 -45.82 -48.73
N ALA A 735 -58.88 -46.69 -49.17
CA ALA A 735 -57.99 -47.43 -48.29
C ALA A 735 -57.11 -46.45 -47.50
N VAL A 736 -56.90 -46.70 -46.20
CA VAL A 736 -56.02 -45.88 -45.37
C VAL A 736 -54.59 -46.02 -45.90
N PRO A 737 -53.87 -44.91 -46.19
CA PRO A 737 -52.49 -44.99 -46.67
C PRO A 737 -51.59 -45.69 -45.64
N VAL A 738 -50.87 -46.72 -46.07
CA VAL A 738 -49.82 -47.35 -45.27
C VAL A 738 -48.63 -46.39 -45.25
N LEU A 739 -48.33 -45.81 -44.09
CA LEU A 739 -47.18 -44.93 -43.91
C LEU A 739 -45.89 -45.77 -43.78
N PRO A 740 -44.73 -45.24 -44.22
CA PRO A 740 -43.48 -45.97 -44.18
C PRO A 740 -43.00 -46.24 -42.74
N PHE A 741 -42.11 -47.24 -42.59
CA PHE A 741 -41.45 -47.62 -41.34
C PHE A 741 -42.38 -47.93 -40.14
N GLY A 742 -43.62 -48.34 -40.41
CA GLY A 742 -44.60 -48.68 -39.36
C GLY A 742 -45.19 -47.47 -38.62
N LEU A 743 -45.03 -46.26 -39.16
CA LEU A 743 -45.65 -45.06 -38.62
C LEU A 743 -47.18 -45.17 -38.62
N THR A 744 -47.82 -44.71 -37.54
CA THR A 744 -49.27 -44.53 -37.48
C THR A 744 -49.67 -43.08 -37.78
N PRO A 745 -50.88 -42.83 -38.31
CA PRO A 745 -51.39 -41.47 -38.47
C PRO A 745 -51.45 -40.73 -37.13
N LYS A 746 -50.71 -39.61 -37.04
CA LYS A 746 -50.59 -38.79 -35.82
C LYS A 746 -51.96 -38.24 -35.38
N LYS A 747 -52.21 -38.27 -34.06
CA LYS A 747 -53.48 -37.85 -33.43
C LYS A 747 -53.87 -36.41 -33.77
N ALA A 748 -55.13 -36.23 -34.20
CA ALA A 748 -55.66 -34.94 -34.63
C ALA A 748 -56.33 -34.17 -33.47
N TYR A 749 -55.59 -33.25 -32.85
CA TYR A 749 -56.11 -32.36 -31.80
C TYR A 749 -57.01 -31.26 -32.36
N LYS A 750 -58.08 -30.92 -31.63
CA LYS A 750 -59.01 -29.82 -31.94
C LYS A 750 -59.18 -28.88 -30.73
N PRO A 751 -58.30 -27.87 -30.55
CA PRO A 751 -58.45 -26.89 -29.48
C PRO A 751 -59.74 -26.07 -29.64
N GLU A 752 -60.46 -25.83 -28.54
CA GLU A 752 -61.71 -25.05 -28.53
C GLU A 752 -61.50 -23.57 -28.88
N VAL A 753 -60.30 -23.03 -28.63
CA VAL A 753 -59.92 -21.65 -28.91
C VAL A 753 -58.74 -21.62 -29.88
N GLN A 754 -58.81 -20.77 -30.90
CA GLN A 754 -57.73 -20.62 -31.86
C GLN A 754 -56.48 -20.01 -31.20
N LEU A 755 -55.38 -20.76 -31.23
CA LEU A 755 -54.10 -20.38 -30.64
C LEU A 755 -53.15 -19.75 -31.67
N LYS A 756 -52.17 -18.98 -31.20
CA LYS A 756 -51.00 -18.59 -31.99
C LYS A 756 -50.22 -19.85 -32.37
N ARG A 757 -49.90 -20.02 -33.65
CA ARG A 757 -49.27 -21.22 -34.21
C ARG A 757 -47.75 -21.13 -34.14
N ALA A 758 -47.08 -22.27 -33.96
CA ALA A 758 -45.66 -22.40 -34.24
C ALA A 758 -45.45 -22.53 -35.76
N ASN A 759 -44.64 -21.66 -36.35
CA ASN A 759 -44.40 -21.61 -37.79
C ASN A 759 -43.19 -22.47 -38.18
N TRP A 760 -43.24 -23.77 -37.87
CA TRP A 760 -42.22 -24.74 -38.28
C TRP A 760 -42.37 -25.19 -39.74
N THR A 761 -41.27 -25.61 -40.37
CA THR A 761 -41.32 -26.43 -41.58
C THR A 761 -41.70 -27.85 -41.19
N LYS A 762 -42.76 -28.41 -41.79
CA LYS A 762 -43.19 -29.79 -41.52
C LYS A 762 -42.30 -30.77 -42.28
N ILE A 763 -41.78 -31.78 -41.59
CA ILE A 763 -41.16 -32.97 -42.18
C ILE A 763 -42.28 -33.95 -42.58
N GLY A 764 -42.29 -34.42 -43.83
CA GLY A 764 -43.22 -35.44 -44.32
C GLY A 764 -42.79 -36.86 -43.92
N PRO A 765 -43.71 -37.85 -43.85
CA PRO A 765 -43.34 -39.28 -43.79
C PRO A 765 -42.39 -39.72 -44.91
N GLU A 766 -42.45 -39.04 -46.06
CA GLU A 766 -41.57 -39.18 -47.23
C GLU A 766 -40.12 -38.70 -47.00
N ASP A 767 -39.89 -37.81 -46.02
CA ASP A 767 -38.57 -37.23 -45.71
C ASP A 767 -37.81 -38.00 -44.61
N LEU A 768 -38.33 -39.15 -44.16
CA LEU A 768 -37.80 -39.91 -43.03
C LEU A 768 -36.99 -41.14 -43.48
N SER A 769 -35.91 -41.44 -42.77
CA SER A 769 -35.16 -42.70 -42.85
C SER A 769 -35.53 -43.64 -41.69
N GLU A 770 -35.38 -44.96 -41.86
CA GLU A 770 -35.78 -45.98 -40.87
C GLU A 770 -35.12 -45.82 -39.49
N ASP A 771 -33.90 -45.28 -39.44
CA ASP A 771 -33.15 -45.02 -38.22
C ASP A 771 -33.58 -43.73 -37.50
N SER A 772 -34.30 -42.84 -38.19
CA SER A 772 -34.66 -41.49 -37.76
C SER A 772 -35.34 -41.45 -36.39
N PHE A 773 -34.89 -40.50 -35.56
CA PHE A 773 -35.45 -40.24 -34.23
C PHE A 773 -36.98 -40.10 -34.23
N TRP A 774 -37.54 -39.47 -35.27
CA TRP A 774 -38.97 -39.18 -35.36
C TRP A 774 -39.87 -40.41 -35.48
N ILE A 775 -39.33 -41.56 -35.91
CA ILE A 775 -40.07 -42.84 -35.94
C ILE A 775 -40.23 -43.42 -34.53
N LYS A 776 -39.24 -43.18 -33.65
CA LYS A 776 -39.24 -43.63 -32.25
C LYS A 776 -39.99 -42.66 -31.33
N ALA A 777 -40.30 -41.45 -31.80
CA ALA A 777 -40.99 -40.41 -31.03
C ALA A 777 -42.49 -40.68 -30.86
N LYS A 778 -42.92 -40.83 -29.59
CA LYS A 778 -44.32 -41.00 -29.16
C LYS A 778 -44.75 -39.83 -28.28
N GLU A 779 -45.03 -38.69 -28.90
CA GLU A 779 -45.45 -37.46 -28.21
C GLU A 779 -46.72 -37.61 -27.36
N GLU A 780 -47.59 -38.58 -27.70
CA GLU A 780 -48.81 -38.91 -26.96
C GLU A 780 -48.56 -39.23 -25.47
N HIS A 781 -47.36 -39.70 -25.12
CA HIS A 781 -46.96 -39.94 -23.72
C HIS A 781 -46.86 -38.65 -22.88
N PHE A 782 -46.70 -37.49 -23.52
CA PHE A 782 -46.60 -36.19 -22.85
C PHE A 782 -47.92 -35.40 -22.87
N GLU A 783 -49.03 -36.03 -23.29
CA GLU A 783 -50.35 -35.40 -23.22
C GLU A 783 -50.80 -35.18 -21.77
N ASN A 784 -51.17 -33.94 -21.45
CA ASN A 784 -51.80 -33.59 -20.19
C ASN A 784 -52.86 -32.50 -20.45
N ASN A 785 -54.07 -32.70 -19.95
CA ASN A 785 -55.17 -31.74 -20.07
C ASN A 785 -54.84 -30.39 -19.40
N GLU A 786 -54.08 -30.38 -18.30
CA GLU A 786 -53.60 -29.15 -17.66
C GLU A 786 -52.58 -28.42 -18.55
N LEU A 787 -51.71 -29.14 -19.25
CA LEU A 787 -50.76 -28.57 -20.20
C LEU A 787 -51.52 -27.90 -21.35
N PHE A 788 -52.51 -28.59 -21.93
CA PHE A 788 -53.33 -28.02 -23.01
C PHE A 788 -54.20 -26.84 -22.54
N ALA A 789 -54.77 -26.89 -21.33
CA ALA A 789 -55.51 -25.77 -20.75
C ALA A 789 -54.61 -24.54 -20.50
N LYS A 790 -53.43 -24.74 -19.93
CA LYS A 790 -52.44 -23.68 -19.67
C LYS A 790 -51.90 -23.08 -20.96
N LEU A 791 -51.64 -23.90 -21.98
CA LEU A 791 -51.18 -23.46 -23.30
C LEU A 791 -52.31 -22.68 -24.01
N THR A 792 -53.56 -23.13 -23.90
CA THR A 792 -54.75 -22.42 -24.41
C THR A 792 -54.93 -21.05 -23.75
N LEU A 793 -54.84 -20.98 -22.42
CA LEU A 793 -54.91 -19.73 -21.66
C LEU A 793 -53.79 -18.74 -22.04
N THR A 794 -52.57 -19.23 -22.26
CA THR A 794 -51.37 -18.41 -22.48
C THR A 794 -51.22 -17.93 -23.93
N PHE A 795 -51.62 -18.75 -24.91
CA PHE A 795 -51.34 -18.51 -26.33
C PHE A 795 -52.59 -18.35 -27.22
N SER A 796 -53.78 -18.22 -26.63
CA SER A 796 -55.01 -17.89 -27.39
C SER A 796 -54.87 -16.58 -28.17
N SER A 797 -55.54 -16.52 -29.33
CA SER A 797 -55.56 -15.35 -30.22
C SER A 797 -56.63 -14.31 -29.88
N GLN A 798 -57.45 -14.57 -28.85
CA GLN A 798 -58.52 -13.65 -28.43
C GLN A 798 -57.94 -12.37 -27.81
N THR A 799 -58.04 -11.26 -28.53
CA THR A 799 -57.75 -9.92 -28.01
C THR A 799 -58.80 -9.50 -26.98
N LYS A 800 -58.41 -9.43 -25.70
CA LYS A 800 -59.27 -8.92 -24.62
C LYS A 800 -59.54 -7.43 -24.81
N SER A 801 -60.66 -7.11 -25.48
CA SER A 801 -61.18 -5.75 -25.65
C SER A 801 -61.65 -5.17 -24.32
N LYS A 802 -60.77 -4.45 -23.62
CA LYS A 802 -61.15 -3.62 -22.46
C LYS A 802 -61.00 -2.13 -22.76
N SER A 803 -62.15 -1.46 -22.78
CA SER A 803 -62.37 -0.07 -22.31
C SER A 803 -61.32 0.99 -22.68
N LYS A 804 -61.60 1.73 -23.76
CA LYS A 804 -61.39 3.18 -23.76
C LYS A 804 -62.73 3.85 -23.43
N LYS A 805 -62.70 4.99 -22.73
CA LYS A 805 -63.90 5.76 -22.38
C LYS A 805 -63.63 7.26 -22.58
N ASP A 806 -64.67 7.96 -23.01
CA ASP A 806 -64.88 9.41 -23.05
C ASP A 806 -64.05 10.30 -24.01
N GLN A 807 -64.78 11.30 -24.53
CA GLN A 807 -64.38 12.53 -25.25
C GLN A 807 -63.73 12.42 -26.64
N ASP A 808 -64.11 13.25 -27.63
CA ASP A 808 -65.35 14.03 -27.82
C ASP A 808 -65.46 14.48 -29.31
N GLY A 809 -66.64 14.96 -29.73
CA GLY A 809 -66.74 15.99 -30.78
C GLY A 809 -66.96 15.56 -32.24
N SER A 810 -68.09 16.04 -32.78
CA SER A 810 -68.43 16.21 -34.21
C SER A 810 -68.79 14.97 -35.05
N ASP A 811 -70.10 14.89 -35.36
CA ASP A 811 -70.59 14.37 -36.65
C ASP A 811 -69.91 15.14 -37.81
N ASP A 812 -69.54 14.45 -38.89
CA ASP A 812 -69.77 14.96 -40.25
C ASP A 812 -69.85 13.81 -41.26
N LYS A 813 -70.84 13.86 -42.16
CA LYS A 813 -71.20 12.73 -43.03
C LYS A 813 -70.54 12.84 -44.40
N LYS A 814 -69.45 12.10 -44.62
CA LYS A 814 -68.96 11.80 -45.98
C LYS A 814 -69.12 10.32 -46.33
N ALA A 815 -69.93 10.07 -47.34
CA ALA A 815 -70.20 8.73 -47.84
C ALA A 815 -68.95 8.14 -48.52
N THR A 816 -68.43 7.04 -47.99
CA THR A 816 -67.45 6.20 -48.69
C THR A 816 -68.11 5.50 -49.86
N GLN A 817 -67.92 6.07 -51.06
CA GLN A 817 -68.23 5.37 -52.30
C GLN A 817 -67.48 4.03 -52.33
N LYS A 818 -68.19 2.95 -52.68
CA LYS A 818 -67.51 1.69 -53.02
C LYS A 818 -66.74 1.93 -54.33
N LYS A 819 -65.41 2.09 -54.27
CA LYS A 819 -64.55 1.93 -55.46
C LYS A 819 -64.95 0.60 -56.11
N LYS A 820 -65.32 0.61 -57.40
CA LYS A 820 -65.34 -0.63 -58.18
C LYS A 820 -63.92 -1.19 -58.13
N VAL A 821 -63.78 -2.49 -57.86
CA VAL A 821 -62.51 -3.17 -58.04
C VAL A 821 -62.29 -3.25 -59.56
N LYS A 822 -61.19 -2.64 -60.04
CA LYS A 822 -60.74 -2.79 -61.42
C LYS A 822 -60.25 -4.23 -61.61
N GLU A 823 -60.53 -4.82 -62.77
CA GLU A 823 -60.15 -6.19 -63.10
C GLU A 823 -58.73 -6.24 -63.69
N LEU A 824 -58.01 -7.33 -63.44
CA LEU A 824 -56.65 -7.54 -63.96
C LEU A 824 -56.71 -7.99 -65.42
N LYS A 825 -55.90 -7.39 -66.29
CA LYS A 825 -55.84 -7.71 -67.73
C LYS A 825 -54.59 -8.48 -68.14
N VAL A 826 -53.46 -8.28 -67.46
CA VAL A 826 -52.16 -8.86 -67.85
C VAL A 826 -51.41 -9.49 -66.67
N LEU A 827 -51.47 -8.88 -65.48
CA LEU A 827 -50.73 -9.39 -64.32
C LEU A 827 -51.54 -10.44 -63.55
N ASP A 828 -50.86 -11.51 -63.13
CA ASP A 828 -51.47 -12.49 -62.22
C ASP A 828 -51.73 -11.86 -60.84
N SER A 829 -52.68 -12.45 -60.09
CA SER A 829 -53.11 -11.93 -58.80
C SER A 829 -51.99 -11.79 -57.76
N LYS A 830 -50.92 -12.60 -57.82
CA LYS A 830 -49.81 -12.59 -56.85
C LYS A 830 -48.80 -11.52 -57.22
N SER A 831 -48.40 -11.43 -58.49
CA SER A 831 -47.49 -10.35 -58.96
C SER A 831 -48.15 -8.97 -58.82
N SER A 832 -49.43 -8.87 -59.18
CA SER A 832 -50.23 -7.66 -58.97
C SER A 832 -50.35 -7.26 -57.49
N GLN A 833 -50.61 -8.22 -56.59
CA GLN A 833 -50.66 -7.96 -55.15
C GLN A 833 -49.30 -7.53 -54.58
N ASN A 834 -48.21 -8.19 -54.98
CA ASN A 834 -46.85 -7.84 -54.56
C ASN A 834 -46.48 -6.40 -54.96
N LEU A 835 -46.74 -6.02 -56.22
CA LEU A 835 -46.54 -4.67 -56.71
C LEU A 835 -47.43 -3.66 -55.96
N SER A 836 -48.71 -3.98 -55.72
CA SER A 836 -49.61 -3.12 -54.96
C SER A 836 -49.12 -2.85 -53.53
N ILE A 837 -48.57 -3.87 -52.86
CA ILE A 837 -47.96 -3.73 -51.53
C ILE A 837 -46.69 -2.85 -51.59
N PHE A 838 -45.82 -3.08 -52.58
CA PHE A 838 -44.62 -2.28 -52.77
C PHE A 838 -44.95 -0.80 -53.03
N LEU A 839 -45.81 -0.52 -54.02
CA LEU A 839 -46.23 0.83 -54.39
C LEU A 839 -46.95 1.56 -53.25
N GLY A 840 -47.83 0.87 -52.50
CA GLY A 840 -48.51 1.43 -51.33
C GLY A 840 -47.57 1.79 -50.16
N SER A 841 -46.40 1.15 -50.10
CA SER A 841 -45.30 1.49 -49.16
C SER A 841 -44.41 2.62 -49.67
N PHE A 842 -44.20 2.72 -50.99
CA PHE A 842 -43.26 3.65 -51.62
C PHE A 842 -43.86 5.03 -51.97
N ARG A 843 -45.13 5.09 -52.36
CA ARG A 843 -45.97 6.30 -52.48
C ARG A 843 -45.49 7.43 -53.42
N LEU A 844 -44.50 7.21 -54.29
CA LEU A 844 -44.19 8.14 -55.37
C LEU A 844 -45.16 7.97 -56.57
N PRO A 845 -45.53 9.06 -57.29
CA PRO A 845 -46.19 8.99 -58.59
C PRO A 845 -45.36 8.19 -59.58
N TYR A 846 -45.97 7.32 -60.39
CA TYR A 846 -45.23 6.35 -61.22
C TYR A 846 -44.28 7.01 -62.23
N GLU A 847 -44.65 8.17 -62.80
CA GLU A 847 -43.78 8.98 -63.67
C GLU A 847 -42.59 9.59 -62.91
N GLU A 848 -42.73 9.91 -61.61
CA GLU A 848 -41.60 10.33 -60.76
C GLU A 848 -40.63 9.16 -60.55
N ILE A 849 -41.12 7.94 -60.32
CA ILE A 849 -40.29 6.73 -60.22
C ILE A 849 -39.46 6.54 -61.50
N LYS A 850 -40.10 6.68 -62.66
CA LYS A 850 -39.47 6.61 -63.99
C LYS A 850 -38.41 7.70 -64.18
N ASN A 851 -38.72 8.97 -63.90
CA ASN A 851 -37.76 10.06 -64.01
C ASN A 851 -36.56 9.84 -63.07
N VAL A 852 -36.79 9.48 -61.80
CA VAL A 852 -35.75 9.17 -60.81
C VAL A 852 -34.81 8.04 -61.27
N ILE A 853 -35.30 7.05 -62.02
CA ILE A 853 -34.50 5.97 -62.63
C ILE A 853 -33.73 6.44 -63.88
N LEU A 854 -34.35 7.24 -64.74
CA LEU A 854 -33.71 7.79 -65.95
C LEU A 854 -32.59 8.79 -65.60
N GLU A 855 -32.86 9.66 -64.64
CA GLU A 855 -31.92 10.64 -64.10
C GLU A 855 -30.79 10.02 -63.28
N VAL A 856 -30.94 8.78 -62.79
CA VAL A 856 -30.08 8.19 -61.73
C VAL A 856 -29.98 9.15 -60.53
N ASN A 857 -31.11 9.37 -59.86
CA ASN A 857 -31.24 10.33 -58.76
C ASN A 857 -30.98 9.69 -57.39
N GLU A 858 -29.70 9.69 -57.00
CA GLU A 858 -29.16 9.08 -55.76
C GLU A 858 -29.71 9.68 -54.44
N LYS A 859 -30.49 10.77 -54.50
CA LYS A 859 -31.19 11.33 -53.33
C LYS A 859 -32.53 10.65 -53.03
N VAL A 860 -33.05 9.90 -54.00
CA VAL A 860 -34.36 9.21 -53.94
C VAL A 860 -34.20 7.70 -54.12
N LEU A 861 -33.30 7.28 -55.02
CA LEU A 861 -32.92 5.88 -55.19
C LEU A 861 -32.16 5.38 -53.94
N THR A 862 -32.71 4.37 -53.27
CA THR A 862 -32.04 3.64 -52.19
C THR A 862 -31.80 2.19 -52.60
N GLU A 863 -30.77 1.55 -52.06
CA GLU A 863 -30.42 0.16 -52.37
C GLU A 863 -31.63 -0.79 -52.25
N ASN A 864 -32.29 -0.79 -51.08
CA ASN A 864 -33.48 -1.61 -50.83
C ASN A 864 -34.66 -1.26 -51.75
N MET A 865 -34.83 -0.01 -52.18
CA MET A 865 -35.84 0.33 -53.21
C MET A 865 -35.51 -0.35 -54.53
N VAL A 866 -34.26 -0.26 -55.00
CA VAL A 866 -33.84 -0.81 -56.30
C VAL A 866 -33.82 -2.34 -56.29
N GLN A 867 -33.41 -2.97 -55.18
CA GLN A 867 -33.55 -4.41 -54.96
C GLN A 867 -35.01 -4.87 -55.04
N ASN A 868 -35.94 -4.17 -54.37
CA ASN A 868 -37.35 -4.53 -54.42
C ASN A 868 -37.98 -4.27 -55.80
N LEU A 869 -37.57 -3.22 -56.52
CA LEU A 869 -37.95 -3.04 -57.92
C LEU A 869 -37.49 -4.22 -58.78
N LEU A 870 -36.19 -4.58 -58.74
CA LEU A 870 -35.66 -5.73 -59.48
C LEU A 870 -36.35 -7.06 -59.13
N LYS A 871 -36.78 -7.23 -57.88
CA LYS A 871 -37.41 -8.45 -57.37
C LYS A 871 -38.92 -8.55 -57.66
N GLN A 872 -39.62 -7.43 -57.78
CA GLN A 872 -41.08 -7.38 -57.96
C GLN A 872 -41.52 -6.96 -59.38
N LEU A 873 -40.58 -6.57 -60.24
CA LEU A 873 -40.88 -6.25 -61.64
C LEU A 873 -41.47 -7.46 -62.39
N PRO A 874 -42.54 -7.28 -63.20
CA PRO A 874 -43.03 -8.30 -64.12
C PRO A 874 -41.96 -8.69 -65.14
N GLU A 875 -42.18 -9.82 -65.82
CA GLU A 875 -41.27 -10.21 -66.90
C GLU A 875 -41.41 -9.33 -68.15
N ALA A 876 -40.36 -9.30 -68.96
CA ALA A 876 -40.27 -8.40 -70.11
C ALA A 876 -41.44 -8.57 -71.09
N GLU A 877 -41.92 -9.80 -71.25
CA GLU A 877 -43.11 -10.13 -72.05
C GLU A 877 -44.38 -9.46 -71.50
N GLN A 878 -44.59 -9.50 -70.17
CA GLN A 878 -45.74 -8.85 -69.52
C GLN A 878 -45.64 -7.32 -69.59
N LEU A 879 -44.43 -6.77 -69.45
CA LEU A 879 -44.20 -5.32 -69.60
C LEU A 879 -44.45 -4.83 -71.02
N ASN A 880 -44.12 -5.64 -72.04
CA ASN A 880 -44.43 -5.32 -73.44
C ASN A 880 -45.95 -5.28 -73.69
N VAL A 881 -46.70 -6.29 -73.23
CA VAL A 881 -48.17 -6.31 -73.37
C VAL A 881 -48.81 -5.13 -72.61
N LEU A 882 -48.28 -4.76 -71.43
CA LEU A 882 -48.75 -3.58 -70.70
C LEU A 882 -48.42 -2.25 -71.43
N ALA A 883 -47.34 -2.18 -72.21
CA ALA A 883 -47.03 -0.99 -73.01
C ALA A 883 -48.05 -0.74 -74.14
N GLU A 884 -48.70 -1.80 -74.64
CA GLU A 884 -49.74 -1.70 -75.67
C GLU A 884 -51.08 -1.19 -75.09
N LEU A 885 -51.39 -1.49 -73.82
CA LEU A 885 -52.62 -1.07 -73.13
C LEU A 885 -52.62 0.39 -72.62
N LYS A 886 -51.66 1.21 -73.07
CA LYS A 886 -51.50 2.62 -72.66
C LYS A 886 -52.77 3.48 -72.86
N ASP A 887 -53.57 3.17 -73.89
CA ASP A 887 -54.75 3.96 -74.25
C ASP A 887 -55.98 3.59 -73.38
N GLU A 888 -55.88 2.52 -72.59
CA GLU A 888 -56.86 2.08 -71.58
C GLU A 888 -56.39 2.35 -70.13
N TYR A 889 -55.40 3.22 -69.95
CA TYR A 889 -54.69 3.43 -68.67
C TYR A 889 -55.60 3.64 -67.47
N ASP A 890 -56.64 4.47 -67.59
CA ASP A 890 -57.54 4.80 -66.50
C ASP A 890 -58.46 3.64 -66.07
N ASP A 891 -58.56 2.56 -66.86
CA ASP A 891 -59.29 1.33 -66.51
C ASP A 891 -58.39 0.24 -65.91
N LEU A 892 -57.05 0.38 -65.94
CA LEU A 892 -56.09 -0.60 -65.40
C LEU A 892 -55.91 -0.52 -63.88
N THR A 893 -55.56 -1.63 -63.23
CA THR A 893 -55.24 -1.66 -61.78
C THR A 893 -53.98 -0.86 -61.44
N GLU A 894 -53.82 -0.42 -60.18
CA GLU A 894 -52.70 0.45 -59.75
C GLU A 894 -51.32 -0.19 -60.01
N SER A 895 -51.21 -1.52 -59.92
CA SER A 895 -50.01 -2.31 -60.27
C SER A 895 -49.75 -2.41 -61.78
N GLU A 896 -50.81 -2.51 -62.59
CA GLU A 896 -50.72 -2.52 -64.06
C GLU A 896 -50.43 -1.12 -64.61
N GLN A 897 -51.02 -0.06 -64.04
CA GLN A 897 -50.72 1.34 -64.34
C GLN A 897 -49.24 1.67 -64.10
N PHE A 898 -48.65 1.19 -63.00
CA PHE A 898 -47.20 1.24 -62.80
C PHE A 898 -46.43 0.47 -63.89
N GLY A 899 -46.92 -0.70 -64.29
CA GLY A 899 -46.38 -1.50 -65.39
C GLY A 899 -46.34 -0.77 -66.74
N VAL A 900 -47.40 -0.06 -67.12
CA VAL A 900 -47.45 0.77 -68.35
C VAL A 900 -46.43 1.90 -68.30
N VAL A 901 -46.29 2.57 -67.14
CA VAL A 901 -45.33 3.68 -67.00
C VAL A 901 -43.90 3.16 -67.05
N ILE A 902 -43.59 2.08 -66.34
CA ILE A 902 -42.21 1.58 -66.22
C ILE A 902 -41.74 0.83 -67.47
N SER A 903 -42.64 0.25 -68.27
CA SER A 903 -42.27 -0.38 -69.56
C SER A 903 -41.75 0.62 -70.60
N SER A 904 -42.10 1.91 -70.46
CA SER A 904 -41.53 3.00 -71.29
C SER A 904 -40.05 3.30 -71.02
N VAL A 905 -39.40 2.62 -70.06
CA VAL A 905 -37.97 2.74 -69.76
C VAL A 905 -37.16 1.71 -70.58
N LYS A 906 -36.51 2.14 -71.66
CA LYS A 906 -35.60 1.28 -72.45
C LYS A 906 -34.52 0.67 -71.55
N ARG A 907 -34.26 -0.64 -71.71
CA ARG A 907 -33.26 -1.42 -70.94
C ARG A 907 -33.48 -1.40 -69.42
N LEU A 908 -34.74 -1.37 -68.95
CA LEU A 908 -35.10 -1.28 -67.52
C LEU A 908 -34.34 -2.24 -66.58
N LYS A 909 -34.35 -3.57 -66.83
CA LYS A 909 -33.65 -4.54 -65.97
C LYS A 909 -32.13 -4.25 -65.89
N PRO A 910 -31.38 -4.08 -67.00
CA PRO A 910 -30.00 -3.60 -66.97
C PRO A 910 -29.78 -2.26 -66.24
N ARG A 911 -30.64 -1.25 -66.44
CA ARG A 911 -30.55 0.04 -65.73
C ARG A 911 -30.57 -0.15 -64.23
N LEU A 912 -31.56 -0.89 -63.73
CA LEU A 912 -31.74 -1.11 -62.30
C LEU A 912 -30.59 -1.96 -61.71
N SER A 913 -30.07 -2.94 -62.44
CA SER A 913 -28.89 -3.71 -62.02
C SER A 913 -27.63 -2.82 -61.90
N ALA A 914 -27.39 -1.93 -62.88
CA ALA A 914 -26.29 -0.97 -62.84
C ALA A 914 -26.44 0.06 -61.71
N ILE A 915 -27.66 0.57 -61.50
CA ILE A 915 -28.00 1.48 -60.38
C ILE A 915 -27.79 0.78 -59.03
N LEU A 916 -28.24 -0.47 -58.86
CA LEU A 916 -28.04 -1.23 -57.64
C LEU A 916 -26.54 -1.44 -57.36
N PHE A 917 -25.78 -1.84 -58.38
CA PHE A 917 -24.34 -2.00 -58.25
C PHE A 917 -23.65 -0.68 -57.84
N LYS A 918 -24.04 0.46 -58.44
CA LYS A 918 -23.55 1.80 -58.03
C LYS A 918 -23.85 2.14 -56.57
N LEU A 919 -25.04 1.81 -56.07
CA LEU A 919 -25.43 2.06 -54.67
C LEU A 919 -24.72 1.12 -53.67
N GLN A 920 -24.37 -0.10 -54.08
CA GLN A 920 -23.68 -1.09 -53.23
C GLN A 920 -22.14 -0.98 -53.25
N PHE A 921 -21.56 -0.39 -54.30
CA PHE A 921 -20.13 -0.51 -54.58
C PHE A 921 -19.21 -0.04 -53.44
N GLU A 922 -19.52 1.11 -52.83
CA GLU A 922 -18.69 1.64 -51.74
C GLU A 922 -18.73 0.73 -50.50
N GLU A 923 -19.89 0.15 -50.16
CA GLU A 923 -19.98 -0.81 -49.06
C GLU A 923 -19.21 -2.10 -49.39
N GLN A 924 -19.33 -2.63 -50.61
CA GLN A 924 -18.57 -3.82 -51.03
C GLN A 924 -17.05 -3.59 -50.93
N ILE A 925 -16.54 -2.45 -51.41
CA ILE A 925 -15.12 -2.07 -51.26
C ILE A 925 -14.74 -1.98 -49.77
N ASN A 926 -15.55 -1.32 -48.95
CA ASN A 926 -15.27 -1.12 -47.52
C ASN A 926 -15.38 -2.41 -46.69
N ASN A 927 -16.11 -3.43 -47.16
CA ASN A 927 -16.18 -4.75 -46.54
C ASN A 927 -15.00 -5.66 -46.96
N ILE A 928 -14.54 -5.60 -48.21
CA ILE A 928 -13.45 -6.47 -48.72
C ILE A 928 -12.05 -5.93 -48.34
N LYS A 929 -11.85 -4.61 -48.42
CA LYS A 929 -10.53 -3.98 -48.27
C LYS A 929 -9.87 -4.17 -46.89
N PRO A 930 -10.57 -4.11 -45.74
CA PRO A 930 -9.96 -4.31 -44.41
C PRO A 930 -9.40 -5.72 -44.22
N ASP A 931 -10.02 -6.71 -44.84
CA ASP A 931 -9.61 -8.12 -44.78
C ASP A 931 -8.32 -8.36 -45.57
N VAL A 932 -8.26 -7.86 -46.81
CA VAL A 932 -7.03 -7.87 -47.63
C VAL A 932 -5.86 -7.20 -46.88
N VAL A 933 -6.10 -6.03 -46.28
CA VAL A 933 -5.08 -5.31 -45.50
C VAL A 933 -4.66 -6.10 -44.25
N SER A 934 -5.60 -6.74 -43.55
CA SER A 934 -5.30 -7.49 -42.32
C SER A 934 -4.47 -8.74 -42.60
N VAL A 935 -4.73 -9.47 -43.68
CA VAL A 935 -3.90 -10.64 -44.07
C VAL A 935 -2.53 -10.18 -44.58
N THR A 936 -2.46 -9.12 -45.40
CA THR A 936 -1.18 -8.57 -45.90
C THR A 936 -0.29 -8.13 -44.74
N ALA A 937 -0.82 -7.34 -43.80
CA ALA A 937 -0.09 -6.93 -42.61
C ALA A 937 0.37 -8.13 -41.77
N ALA A 938 -0.48 -9.15 -41.58
CA ALA A 938 -0.09 -10.36 -40.85
C ALA A 938 0.96 -11.22 -41.58
N CYS A 939 1.12 -11.10 -42.91
CA CYS A 939 2.22 -11.72 -43.65
C CYS A 939 3.54 -10.96 -43.39
N GLU A 940 3.50 -9.64 -43.43
CA GLU A 940 4.67 -8.78 -43.19
C GLU A 940 5.14 -8.84 -41.72
N GLU A 941 4.22 -8.79 -40.76
CA GLU A 941 4.49 -8.98 -39.32
C GLU A 941 5.19 -10.34 -39.06
N MET A 942 4.64 -11.43 -39.61
CA MET A 942 5.21 -12.78 -39.46
C MET A 942 6.61 -12.93 -40.06
N LYS A 943 6.86 -12.28 -41.20
CA LYS A 943 8.12 -12.39 -41.93
C LYS A 943 9.24 -11.53 -41.32
N ASN A 944 8.87 -10.43 -40.66
CA ASN A 944 9.81 -9.45 -40.13
C ASN A 944 10.01 -9.54 -38.60
N SER A 945 9.25 -10.38 -37.89
CA SER A 945 9.38 -10.58 -36.43
C SER A 945 10.67 -11.32 -36.05
N GLU A 946 11.71 -10.57 -35.68
CA GLU A 946 12.96 -11.12 -35.14
C GLU A 946 12.72 -11.91 -33.84
N ASN A 947 11.77 -11.46 -33.00
CA ASN A 947 11.46 -12.13 -31.73
C ASN A 947 10.76 -13.48 -31.94
N LEU A 948 9.87 -13.60 -32.93
CA LEU A 948 9.34 -14.91 -33.35
C LEU A 948 10.46 -15.79 -33.95
N ALA A 949 11.31 -15.25 -34.81
CA ALA A 949 12.42 -16.00 -35.39
C ALA A 949 13.38 -16.54 -34.31
N LYS A 950 13.59 -15.79 -33.22
CA LYS A 950 14.37 -16.25 -32.06
C LYS A 950 13.64 -17.31 -31.24
N LEU A 951 12.33 -17.16 -31.02
CA LEU A 951 11.49 -18.18 -30.36
C LEU A 951 11.54 -19.52 -31.10
N LEU A 952 11.44 -19.50 -32.43
CA LEU A 952 11.54 -20.71 -33.27
C LEU A 952 12.91 -21.41 -33.15
N GLN A 953 14.00 -20.64 -33.04
CA GLN A 953 15.34 -21.20 -32.79
C GLN A 953 15.47 -21.86 -31.42
N ILE A 954 14.90 -21.26 -30.37
CA ILE A 954 14.86 -21.83 -29.01
C ILE A 954 14.07 -23.14 -29.00
N ILE A 955 12.89 -23.17 -29.66
CA ILE A 955 12.07 -24.38 -29.80
C ILE A 955 12.83 -25.47 -30.57
N LEU A 956 13.54 -25.12 -31.65
CA LEU A 956 14.35 -26.06 -32.44
C LEU A 956 15.50 -26.66 -31.63
N LEU A 957 16.20 -25.84 -30.84
CA LEU A 957 17.29 -26.27 -29.97
C LEU A 957 16.79 -27.27 -28.90
N VAL A 958 15.74 -26.90 -28.16
CA VAL A 958 15.16 -27.74 -27.11
C VAL A 958 14.58 -29.03 -27.72
N GLY A 959 13.87 -28.93 -28.85
CA GLY A 959 13.33 -30.09 -29.57
C GLY A 959 14.42 -31.06 -30.05
N ASN A 960 15.52 -30.55 -30.61
CA ASN A 960 16.65 -31.37 -31.04
C ASN A 960 17.36 -32.08 -29.88
N TYR A 961 17.49 -31.41 -28.73
CA TYR A 961 18.05 -32.03 -27.52
C TYR A 961 17.14 -33.14 -27.00
N MET A 962 15.83 -32.88 -26.89
CA MET A 962 14.85 -33.88 -26.42
C MET A 962 14.68 -35.07 -27.38
N ASN A 963 14.84 -34.86 -28.69
CA ASN A 963 14.72 -35.90 -29.71
C ASN A 963 16.01 -36.71 -29.91
N ALA A 964 17.08 -36.48 -29.15
CA ALA A 964 18.37 -37.16 -29.32
C ALA A 964 18.22 -38.70 -29.32
N GLY A 965 18.89 -39.37 -30.27
CA GLY A 965 18.78 -40.83 -30.46
C GLY A 965 17.48 -41.32 -31.15
N SER A 966 16.50 -40.44 -31.40
CA SER A 966 15.31 -40.77 -32.19
C SER A 966 15.48 -40.47 -33.68
N ARG A 967 14.54 -40.94 -34.51
CA ARG A 967 14.45 -40.56 -35.94
C ARG A 967 14.23 -39.06 -36.18
N ASN A 968 13.88 -38.30 -35.14
CA ASN A 968 13.63 -36.85 -35.19
C ASN A 968 14.82 -36.02 -34.65
N ALA A 969 15.96 -36.66 -34.34
CA ALA A 969 17.18 -35.98 -33.90
C ALA A 969 17.81 -35.16 -35.04
N GLY A 970 18.40 -34.00 -34.74
CA GLY A 970 19.16 -33.21 -35.71
C GLY A 970 18.32 -32.59 -36.83
N ALA A 971 17.06 -32.27 -36.55
CA ALA A 971 16.20 -31.56 -37.48
C ALA A 971 16.72 -30.13 -37.74
N PHE A 972 16.63 -29.67 -38.99
CA PHE A 972 16.98 -28.30 -39.39
C PHE A 972 15.82 -27.30 -39.21
N GLY A 973 14.61 -27.79 -38.92
CA GLY A 973 13.39 -26.99 -38.75
C GLY A 973 12.19 -27.88 -38.43
N PHE A 974 11.03 -27.27 -38.17
CA PHE A 974 9.76 -27.95 -37.88
C PHE A 974 8.58 -27.17 -38.47
N SER A 975 7.44 -27.84 -38.71
CA SER A 975 6.22 -27.19 -39.19
C SER A 975 5.65 -26.21 -38.17
N ILE A 976 5.27 -25.00 -38.59
CA ILE A 976 4.69 -23.97 -37.71
C ILE A 976 3.44 -24.46 -36.95
N SER A 977 2.63 -25.33 -37.54
CA SER A 977 1.49 -25.99 -36.86
C SER A 977 1.87 -26.94 -35.70
N TYR A 978 3.16 -27.19 -35.48
CA TYR A 978 3.65 -27.88 -34.29
C TYR A 978 3.67 -26.97 -33.04
N LEU A 979 3.66 -25.65 -33.20
CA LEU A 979 3.67 -24.70 -32.08
C LEU A 979 2.52 -24.94 -31.09
N CYS A 980 1.32 -25.24 -31.60
CA CYS A 980 0.16 -25.60 -30.79
C CYS A 980 0.37 -26.86 -29.92
N LYS A 981 1.26 -27.77 -30.34
CA LYS A 981 1.49 -29.10 -29.73
C LYS A 981 2.57 -29.08 -28.65
N LEU A 982 3.29 -27.96 -28.48
CA LEU A 982 4.24 -27.77 -27.37
C LEU A 982 3.57 -27.88 -25.99
N ARG A 983 2.25 -27.71 -25.90
CA ARG A 983 1.48 -27.91 -24.67
C ARG A 983 1.23 -29.39 -24.34
N ASP A 984 1.28 -30.28 -25.34
CA ASP A 984 0.88 -31.68 -25.16
C ASP A 984 2.00 -32.52 -24.54
N THR A 985 3.26 -32.15 -24.78
CA THR A 985 4.43 -32.70 -24.07
C THR A 985 4.46 -32.18 -22.63
N LYS A 986 4.46 -33.10 -21.65
CA LYS A 986 4.45 -32.78 -20.21
C LYS A 986 5.77 -33.13 -19.51
N SER A 987 6.03 -32.50 -18.37
CA SER A 987 7.07 -32.93 -17.42
C SER A 987 6.77 -34.31 -16.84
N THR A 988 7.80 -34.99 -16.32
CA THR A 988 7.69 -36.32 -15.70
C THR A 988 6.71 -36.35 -14.51
N ASP A 989 6.60 -35.25 -13.77
CA ASP A 989 5.66 -35.06 -12.66
C ASP A 989 4.30 -34.46 -13.08
N GLN A 990 4.11 -34.23 -14.38
CA GLN A 990 2.95 -33.62 -15.02
C GLN A 990 2.55 -32.21 -14.54
N LYS A 991 3.39 -31.52 -13.75
CA LYS A 991 3.10 -30.18 -13.23
C LYS A 991 3.30 -29.05 -14.24
N MET A 992 4.06 -29.28 -15.31
CA MET A 992 4.27 -28.30 -16.38
C MET A 992 4.25 -28.97 -17.76
N THR A 993 4.21 -28.15 -18.80
CA THR A 993 4.31 -28.60 -20.21
C THR A 993 5.59 -28.03 -20.85
N LEU A 994 5.99 -28.57 -22.00
CA LEU A 994 7.14 -28.05 -22.74
C LEU A 994 6.93 -26.58 -23.14
N LEU A 995 5.70 -26.17 -23.45
CA LEU A 995 5.34 -24.76 -23.66
C LEU A 995 5.60 -23.89 -22.42
N HIS A 996 5.25 -24.36 -21.22
CA HIS A 996 5.56 -23.67 -19.96
C HIS A 996 7.07 -23.55 -19.73
N PHE A 997 7.82 -24.63 -19.96
CA PHE A 997 9.28 -24.61 -19.83
C PHE A 997 9.93 -23.62 -20.80
N ILE A 998 9.51 -23.60 -22.07
CA ILE A 998 10.02 -22.67 -23.09
C ILE A 998 9.63 -21.22 -22.75
N ALA A 999 8.43 -20.99 -22.23
CA ALA A 999 8.00 -19.66 -21.77
C ALA A 999 8.85 -19.16 -20.59
N ASP A 1000 9.18 -20.01 -19.61
CA ASP A 1000 10.09 -19.67 -18.50
C ASP A 1000 11.51 -19.37 -18.99
N VAL A 1001 12.09 -20.24 -19.84
CA VAL A 1001 13.43 -20.02 -20.42
C VAL A 1001 13.49 -18.72 -21.21
N CYS A 1002 12.45 -18.40 -21.99
CA CYS A 1002 12.38 -17.11 -22.69
C CYS A 1002 12.27 -15.95 -21.69
N GLN A 1003 11.50 -16.06 -20.60
CA GLN A 1003 11.32 -14.96 -19.65
C GLN A 1003 12.57 -14.69 -18.80
N GLU A 1004 13.37 -15.72 -18.51
CA GLU A 1004 14.55 -15.61 -17.65
C GLU A 1004 15.85 -15.36 -18.43
N GLN A 1005 15.96 -15.83 -19.68
CA GLN A 1005 17.20 -15.78 -20.47
C GLN A 1005 17.11 -14.95 -21.74
N HIS A 1006 15.91 -14.76 -22.30
CA HIS A 1006 15.67 -14.02 -23.57
C HIS A 1006 14.45 -13.07 -23.49
N PRO A 1007 14.39 -12.12 -22.53
CA PRO A 1007 13.16 -11.37 -22.23
C PRO A 1007 12.61 -10.55 -23.41
N GLU A 1008 13.48 -10.18 -24.36
CA GLU A 1008 13.11 -9.55 -25.63
C GLU A 1008 12.08 -10.36 -26.42
N VAL A 1009 12.17 -11.70 -26.39
CA VAL A 1009 11.27 -12.61 -27.14
C VAL A 1009 9.80 -12.38 -26.79
N MET A 1010 9.50 -11.97 -25.55
CA MET A 1010 8.13 -11.68 -25.09
C MET A 1010 7.38 -10.64 -25.95
N HIS A 1011 8.09 -9.80 -26.70
CA HIS A 1011 7.49 -8.77 -27.55
C HIS A 1011 6.96 -9.29 -28.89
N PHE A 1012 7.21 -10.56 -29.28
CA PHE A 1012 6.61 -11.15 -30.49
C PHE A 1012 5.07 -11.06 -30.49
N ILE A 1013 4.47 -11.07 -29.29
CA ILE A 1013 3.02 -10.90 -29.06
C ILE A 1013 2.51 -9.50 -29.47
N GLU A 1014 3.36 -8.47 -29.33
CA GLU A 1014 3.09 -7.07 -29.69
C GLU A 1014 3.50 -6.74 -31.14
N GLU A 1015 4.31 -7.59 -31.79
CA GLU A 1015 4.65 -7.51 -33.22
C GLU A 1015 3.55 -8.13 -34.11
N LEU A 1016 2.93 -9.22 -33.66
CA LEU A 1016 1.90 -9.96 -34.40
C LEU A 1016 0.47 -9.48 -34.08
N ILE A 1017 0.13 -8.23 -34.44
CA ILE A 1017 -1.16 -7.60 -34.08
C ILE A 1017 -2.30 -7.83 -35.09
N HIS A 1018 -2.01 -8.14 -36.35
CA HIS A 1018 -3.04 -8.41 -37.37
C HIS A 1018 -3.44 -9.89 -37.46
N VAL A 1019 -2.66 -10.80 -36.87
CA VAL A 1019 -2.91 -12.25 -36.81
C VAL A 1019 -4.31 -12.60 -36.31
N ASP A 1020 -4.80 -11.95 -35.24
CA ASP A 1020 -6.14 -12.21 -34.67
C ASP A 1020 -7.32 -11.74 -35.55
N LYS A 1021 -7.03 -10.97 -36.61
CA LYS A 1021 -7.98 -10.58 -37.66
C LYS A 1021 -7.83 -11.50 -38.88
N ALA A 1022 -6.60 -11.73 -39.33
CA ALA A 1022 -6.28 -12.60 -40.47
C ALA A 1022 -6.82 -14.03 -40.28
N SER A 1023 -6.83 -14.54 -39.05
CA SER A 1023 -7.46 -15.84 -38.68
C SER A 1023 -8.97 -15.92 -38.91
N ARG A 1024 -9.63 -14.80 -39.20
CA ARG A 1024 -11.09 -14.68 -39.41
C ARG A 1024 -11.46 -14.37 -40.87
N VAL A 1025 -10.47 -14.07 -41.71
CA VAL A 1025 -10.66 -13.74 -43.12
C VAL A 1025 -10.77 -15.02 -43.92
N SER A 1026 -11.95 -15.31 -44.48
CA SER A 1026 -12.11 -16.46 -45.36
C SER A 1026 -11.57 -16.15 -46.76
N ALA A 1027 -10.46 -16.80 -47.15
CA ALA A 1027 -9.81 -16.54 -48.43
C ALA A 1027 -10.73 -16.86 -49.64
N GLU A 1028 -11.51 -17.95 -49.53
CA GLU A 1028 -12.46 -18.33 -50.57
C GLU A 1028 -13.59 -17.29 -50.73
N THR A 1029 -14.09 -16.74 -49.62
CA THR A 1029 -15.13 -15.71 -49.62
C THR A 1029 -14.59 -14.39 -50.18
N LEU A 1030 -13.36 -14.03 -49.83
CA LEU A 1030 -12.68 -12.83 -50.30
C LEU A 1030 -12.49 -12.85 -51.82
N GLN A 1031 -11.97 -13.96 -52.36
CA GLN A 1031 -11.84 -14.17 -53.81
C GLN A 1031 -13.20 -14.10 -54.51
N LYS A 1032 -14.24 -14.79 -54.01
CA LYS A 1032 -15.60 -14.77 -54.60
C LYS A 1032 -16.17 -13.35 -54.70
N ASN A 1033 -15.98 -12.53 -53.67
CA ASN A 1033 -16.47 -11.15 -53.64
C ASN A 1033 -15.75 -10.24 -54.66
N ILE A 1034 -14.42 -10.37 -54.78
CA ILE A 1034 -13.61 -9.65 -55.77
C ILE A 1034 -13.98 -10.09 -57.19
N ASP A 1035 -14.10 -11.40 -57.41
CA ASP A 1035 -14.57 -12.01 -58.65
C ASP A 1035 -15.95 -11.47 -59.09
N GLN A 1036 -16.88 -11.36 -58.15
CA GLN A 1036 -18.23 -10.86 -58.39
C GLN A 1036 -18.21 -9.38 -58.76
N MET A 1037 -17.46 -8.55 -58.03
CA MET A 1037 -17.29 -7.12 -58.33
C MET A 1037 -16.68 -6.92 -59.72
N GLY A 1038 -15.63 -7.66 -60.08
CA GLY A 1038 -15.02 -7.63 -61.41
C GLY A 1038 -15.97 -8.05 -62.53
N LYS A 1039 -16.87 -9.02 -62.28
CA LYS A 1039 -17.94 -9.42 -63.21
C LYS A 1039 -19.02 -8.33 -63.33
N GLN A 1040 -19.38 -7.66 -62.25
CA GLN A 1040 -20.34 -6.55 -62.25
C GLN A 1040 -19.81 -5.33 -63.02
N ILE A 1041 -18.54 -4.97 -62.87
CA ILE A 1041 -17.89 -3.89 -63.65
C ILE A 1041 -17.87 -4.22 -65.15
N LYS A 1042 -17.48 -5.46 -65.52
CA LYS A 1042 -17.48 -5.89 -66.93
C LYS A 1042 -18.88 -5.96 -67.54
N SER A 1043 -19.91 -6.24 -66.74
CA SER A 1043 -21.31 -6.14 -67.19
C SER A 1043 -21.72 -4.68 -67.40
N LEU A 1044 -21.36 -3.78 -66.47
CA LEU A 1044 -21.64 -2.35 -66.56
C LEU A 1044 -20.99 -1.71 -67.79
N GLU A 1045 -19.72 -2.03 -68.06
CA GLU A 1045 -19.00 -1.59 -69.27
C GLU A 1045 -19.77 -1.98 -70.54
N LYS A 1046 -20.10 -3.27 -70.69
CA LYS A 1046 -20.85 -3.78 -71.83
C LYS A 1046 -22.25 -3.17 -71.94
N ASP A 1047 -22.92 -2.90 -70.81
CA ASP A 1047 -24.21 -2.19 -70.82
C ASP A 1047 -24.03 -0.75 -71.30
N ILE A 1048 -23.03 -0.01 -70.81
CA ILE A 1048 -22.72 1.35 -71.30
C ILE A 1048 -22.46 1.35 -72.82
N GLU A 1049 -21.66 0.42 -73.33
CA GLU A 1049 -21.35 0.28 -74.77
C GLU A 1049 -22.56 -0.09 -75.64
N THR A 1050 -23.51 -0.86 -75.11
CA THR A 1050 -24.64 -1.42 -75.87
C THR A 1050 -25.99 -0.75 -75.60
N PHE A 1051 -26.00 0.35 -74.85
CA PHE A 1051 -27.22 1.11 -74.57
C PHE A 1051 -27.65 1.96 -75.77
N PRO A 1052 -28.97 2.11 -76.00
CA PRO A 1052 -29.48 3.02 -77.02
C PRO A 1052 -29.24 4.49 -76.63
N PRO A 1053 -29.21 5.42 -77.60
CA PRO A 1053 -29.15 6.85 -77.31
C PRO A 1053 -30.25 7.32 -76.34
N PRO A 1054 -29.99 8.37 -75.54
CA PRO A 1054 -30.93 8.92 -74.55
C PRO A 1054 -32.34 9.10 -75.12
N GLN A 1055 -33.35 8.58 -74.42
CA GLN A 1055 -34.74 8.60 -74.91
C GLN A 1055 -35.49 9.91 -74.63
N SER A 1056 -34.89 10.80 -73.83
CA SER A 1056 -35.42 12.07 -73.36
C SER A 1056 -34.28 12.89 -72.73
N GLU A 1057 -34.45 14.20 -72.53
CA GLU A 1057 -33.47 15.04 -71.82
C GLU A 1057 -33.18 14.53 -70.39
N ASN A 1058 -34.17 13.93 -69.73
CA ASN A 1058 -34.02 13.31 -68.39
C ASN A 1058 -33.24 11.98 -68.39
N ASP A 1059 -32.84 11.43 -69.55
CA ASP A 1059 -32.17 10.13 -69.66
C ASP A 1059 -30.64 10.26 -69.50
N LEU A 1060 -30.23 10.59 -68.28
CA LEU A 1060 -28.83 10.88 -67.90
C LEU A 1060 -28.01 9.63 -67.58
N PHE A 1061 -28.56 8.43 -67.81
CA PHE A 1061 -27.95 7.16 -67.36
C PHE A 1061 -26.57 6.90 -67.96
N VAL A 1062 -26.40 7.03 -69.28
CA VAL A 1062 -25.11 6.74 -69.95
C VAL A 1062 -24.05 7.77 -69.53
N GLU A 1063 -24.45 9.05 -69.40
CA GLU A 1063 -23.58 10.13 -68.92
C GLU A 1063 -23.10 9.86 -67.49
N LYS A 1064 -24.02 9.69 -66.54
CA LYS A 1064 -23.67 9.48 -65.12
C LYS A 1064 -22.97 8.16 -64.87
N MET A 1065 -23.38 7.07 -65.53
CA MET A 1065 -22.69 5.78 -65.36
C MET A 1065 -21.27 5.84 -65.93
N THR A 1066 -21.04 6.46 -67.08
CA THR A 1066 -19.70 6.60 -67.66
C THR A 1066 -18.82 7.55 -66.83
N ILE A 1067 -19.28 8.77 -66.60
CA ILE A 1067 -18.47 9.86 -66.03
C ILE A 1067 -18.38 9.78 -64.50
N SER A 1068 -19.50 9.48 -63.82
CA SER A 1068 -19.60 9.60 -62.36
C SER A 1068 -19.44 8.29 -61.59
N PHE A 1069 -19.29 7.15 -62.27
CA PHE A 1069 -19.17 5.85 -61.59
C PHE A 1069 -18.22 4.85 -62.24
N HIS A 1070 -18.37 4.51 -63.52
CA HIS A 1070 -17.65 3.40 -64.17
C HIS A 1070 -16.12 3.52 -64.04
N SER A 1071 -15.56 4.70 -64.37
CA SER A 1071 -14.12 4.95 -64.25
C SER A 1071 -13.62 4.85 -62.80
N LEU A 1072 -14.38 5.37 -61.83
CA LEU A 1072 -14.05 5.27 -60.40
C LEU A 1072 -14.13 3.83 -59.90
N ALA A 1073 -15.18 3.10 -60.28
CA ALA A 1073 -15.40 1.72 -59.89
C ALA A 1073 -14.29 0.80 -60.40
N ARG A 1074 -13.88 0.99 -61.66
CA ARG A 1074 -12.71 0.34 -62.25
C ARG A 1074 -11.44 0.65 -61.47
N GLU A 1075 -11.12 1.92 -61.25
CA GLU A 1075 -9.88 2.34 -60.57
C GLU A 1075 -9.78 1.79 -59.14
N GLN A 1076 -10.88 1.78 -58.39
CA GLN A 1076 -10.90 1.21 -57.03
C GLN A 1076 -10.84 -0.32 -57.03
N TYR A 1077 -11.51 -0.99 -57.99
CA TYR A 1077 -11.43 -2.44 -58.15
C TYR A 1077 -10.03 -2.90 -58.58
N GLU A 1078 -9.39 -2.28 -59.56
CA GLU A 1078 -8.04 -2.61 -60.03
C GLU A 1078 -7.01 -2.48 -58.90
N LYS A 1079 -7.14 -1.44 -58.05
CA LYS A 1079 -6.32 -1.30 -56.83
C LYS A 1079 -6.58 -2.41 -55.81
N LEU A 1080 -7.85 -2.78 -55.59
CA LEU A 1080 -8.22 -3.81 -54.63
C LEU A 1080 -7.80 -5.22 -55.09
N ASP A 1081 -7.95 -5.53 -56.37
CA ASP A 1081 -7.49 -6.78 -56.97
C ASP A 1081 -5.95 -6.86 -56.94
N LEU A 1082 -5.23 -5.77 -57.26
CA LEU A 1082 -3.77 -5.72 -57.11
C LEU A 1082 -3.33 -5.92 -55.66
N MET A 1083 -4.03 -5.32 -54.68
CA MET A 1083 -3.77 -5.57 -53.26
C MET A 1083 -4.01 -7.04 -52.88
N HIS A 1084 -5.08 -7.66 -53.42
CA HIS A 1084 -5.39 -9.07 -53.18
C HIS A 1084 -4.38 -10.02 -53.84
N GLN A 1085 -3.96 -9.76 -55.08
CA GLN A 1085 -2.90 -10.52 -55.74
C GLN A 1085 -1.58 -10.43 -54.96
N ASN A 1086 -1.24 -9.25 -54.42
CA ASN A 1086 -0.09 -9.08 -53.53
C ASN A 1086 -0.25 -9.87 -52.22
N MET A 1087 -1.43 -9.82 -51.58
CA MET A 1087 -1.74 -10.57 -50.37
C MET A 1087 -1.54 -12.09 -50.57
N VAL A 1088 -2.10 -12.66 -51.64
CA VAL A 1088 -1.92 -14.08 -51.99
C VAL A 1088 -0.44 -14.41 -52.23
N LYS A 1089 0.27 -13.57 -52.99
CA LYS A 1089 1.71 -13.75 -53.25
C LYS A 1089 2.54 -13.68 -51.95
N GLN A 1090 2.23 -12.78 -51.04
CA GLN A 1090 2.91 -12.68 -49.75
C GLN A 1090 2.69 -13.95 -48.92
N TYR A 1091 1.48 -14.53 -48.92
CA TYR A 1091 1.20 -15.81 -48.28
C TYR A 1091 1.95 -16.98 -48.96
N GLU A 1092 2.07 -17.00 -50.28
CA GLU A 1092 2.92 -17.97 -50.98
C GLU A 1092 4.41 -17.84 -50.63
N ASP A 1093 4.92 -16.60 -50.52
CA ASP A 1093 6.29 -16.32 -50.09
C ASP A 1093 6.50 -16.65 -48.60
N LEU A 1094 5.47 -16.55 -47.77
CA LEU A 1094 5.46 -16.99 -46.38
C LEU A 1094 5.54 -18.53 -46.28
N GLY A 1095 4.84 -19.25 -47.17
CA GLY A 1095 4.95 -20.70 -47.34
C GLY A 1095 6.36 -21.16 -47.72
N LYS A 1096 7.04 -20.41 -48.60
CA LYS A 1096 8.45 -20.66 -48.95
C LYS A 1096 9.39 -20.40 -47.77
N PHE A 1097 9.11 -19.36 -46.96
CA PHE A 1097 9.94 -18.95 -45.83
C PHE A 1097 9.83 -19.90 -44.62
N PHE A 1098 8.61 -20.32 -44.26
CA PHE A 1098 8.35 -21.23 -43.14
C PHE A 1098 8.16 -22.71 -43.57
N VAL A 1099 8.41 -23.03 -44.85
CA VAL A 1099 8.42 -24.38 -45.42
C VAL A 1099 7.09 -25.15 -45.20
N PHE A 1100 5.98 -24.53 -45.61
CA PHE A 1100 4.67 -25.17 -45.69
C PHE A 1100 4.06 -25.02 -47.09
N ASP A 1101 2.99 -25.78 -47.38
CA ASP A 1101 2.30 -25.78 -48.67
C ASP A 1101 1.05 -24.86 -48.62
N PRO A 1102 1.06 -23.68 -49.27
CA PRO A 1102 -0.06 -22.72 -49.25
C PRO A 1102 -1.36 -23.24 -49.88
N LYS A 1103 -1.31 -24.39 -50.59
CA LYS A 1103 -2.49 -25.03 -51.19
C LYS A 1103 -3.09 -26.11 -50.30
N LYS A 1104 -2.41 -26.49 -49.22
CA LYS A 1104 -2.90 -27.44 -48.21
C LYS A 1104 -3.31 -26.77 -46.90
N VAL A 1105 -2.68 -25.65 -46.54
CA VAL A 1105 -3.01 -24.87 -45.35
C VAL A 1105 -3.68 -23.58 -45.81
N SER A 1106 -4.93 -23.39 -45.43
CA SER A 1106 -5.69 -22.16 -45.75
C SER A 1106 -5.22 -20.96 -44.93
N ILE A 1107 -5.50 -19.73 -45.38
CA ILE A 1107 -5.03 -18.50 -44.73
C ILE A 1107 -5.64 -18.40 -43.32
N GLU A 1108 -6.96 -18.61 -43.25
CA GLU A 1108 -7.73 -18.66 -42.01
C GLU A 1108 -7.20 -19.73 -41.02
N GLU A 1109 -6.81 -20.90 -41.51
CA GLU A 1109 -6.25 -22.01 -40.72
C GLU A 1109 -4.84 -21.69 -40.19
N PHE A 1110 -3.93 -21.22 -41.04
CA PHE A 1110 -2.57 -20.85 -40.65
C PHE A 1110 -2.55 -19.77 -39.57
N TYR A 1111 -3.34 -18.71 -39.76
CA TYR A 1111 -3.44 -17.63 -38.77
C TYR A 1111 -4.26 -18.03 -37.53
N SER A 1112 -5.19 -18.98 -37.64
CA SER A 1112 -5.87 -19.57 -36.47
C SER A 1112 -4.91 -20.35 -35.58
N ASP A 1113 -4.09 -21.22 -36.16
CA ASP A 1113 -3.07 -21.99 -35.40
C ASP A 1113 -2.08 -21.03 -34.72
N LEU A 1114 -1.64 -19.99 -35.41
CA LEU A 1114 -0.74 -18.97 -34.86
C LEU A 1114 -1.40 -18.13 -33.74
N SER A 1115 -2.65 -17.69 -33.92
CA SER A 1115 -3.41 -16.98 -32.88
C SER A 1115 -3.62 -17.87 -31.65
N ASN A 1116 -3.97 -19.14 -31.86
CA ASN A 1116 -4.08 -20.14 -30.79
C ASN A 1116 -2.76 -20.31 -30.04
N PHE A 1117 -1.62 -20.44 -30.75
CA PHE A 1117 -0.30 -20.50 -30.12
C PHE A 1117 0.03 -19.25 -29.31
N ARG A 1118 -0.18 -18.04 -29.86
CA ARG A 1118 0.06 -16.76 -29.18
C ARG A 1118 -0.73 -16.67 -27.87
N ASN A 1119 -2.02 -17.03 -27.90
CA ASN A 1119 -2.87 -17.10 -26.71
C ASN A 1119 -2.38 -18.17 -25.70
N MET A 1120 -1.99 -19.36 -26.16
CA MET A 1120 -1.45 -20.41 -25.29
C MET A 1120 -0.10 -20.05 -24.66
N PHE A 1121 0.77 -19.33 -25.37
CA PHE A 1121 2.05 -18.85 -24.84
C PHE A 1121 1.82 -17.78 -23.77
N GLN A 1122 0.93 -16.80 -24.02
CA GLN A 1122 0.52 -15.82 -23.01
C GLN A 1122 -0.06 -16.49 -21.76
N GLN A 1123 -0.93 -17.48 -21.93
CA GLN A 1123 -1.49 -18.27 -20.84
C GLN A 1123 -0.40 -18.98 -20.04
N ALA A 1124 0.56 -19.63 -20.72
CA ALA A 1124 1.68 -20.31 -20.06
C ALA A 1124 2.57 -19.35 -19.25
N VAL A 1125 2.86 -18.14 -19.74
CA VAL A 1125 3.59 -17.11 -18.99
C VAL A 1125 2.82 -16.69 -17.72
N MET A 1126 1.49 -16.54 -17.79
CA MET A 1126 0.66 -16.21 -16.62
C MET A 1126 0.59 -17.37 -15.61
N GLU A 1127 0.47 -18.61 -16.08
CA GLU A 1127 0.45 -19.80 -15.22
C GLU A 1127 1.81 -20.03 -14.54
N ASN A 1128 2.92 -19.83 -15.25
CA ASN A 1128 4.27 -19.84 -14.69
C ASN A 1128 4.47 -18.76 -13.61
N GLN A 1129 4.04 -17.53 -13.87
CA GLN A 1129 4.16 -16.44 -12.90
C GLN A 1129 3.38 -16.76 -11.61
N LYS A 1130 2.14 -17.22 -11.75
CA LYS A 1130 1.30 -17.69 -10.63
C LYS A 1130 1.93 -18.89 -9.90
N ARG A 1131 2.60 -19.79 -10.62
CA ARG A 1131 3.33 -20.93 -10.04
C ARG A 1131 4.51 -20.44 -9.19
N ARG A 1132 5.36 -19.54 -9.70
CA ARG A 1132 6.49 -18.96 -8.94
C ARG A 1132 6.01 -18.19 -7.71
N GLU A 1133 4.91 -17.44 -7.81
CA GLU A 1133 4.29 -16.75 -6.66
C GLU A 1133 3.78 -17.73 -5.59
N ALA A 1134 3.16 -18.84 -6.00
CA ALA A 1134 2.72 -19.90 -5.08
C ALA A 1134 3.90 -20.66 -4.46
N GLU A 1135 4.93 -20.99 -5.24
CA GLU A 1135 6.17 -21.64 -4.78
C GLU A 1135 6.94 -20.76 -3.79
N GLU A 1136 7.06 -19.45 -4.07
CA GLU A 1136 7.67 -18.49 -3.14
C GLU A 1136 6.80 -18.28 -1.88
N LYS A 1137 5.46 -18.26 -1.99
CA LYS A 1137 4.56 -18.21 -0.83
C LYS A 1137 4.70 -19.47 0.04
N ILE A 1138 4.80 -20.65 -0.57
CA ILE A 1138 5.04 -21.93 0.14
C ILE A 1138 6.44 -21.93 0.76
N ARG A 1139 7.48 -21.46 0.06
CA ARG A 1139 8.84 -21.34 0.58
C ARG A 1139 8.90 -20.38 1.77
N ARG A 1140 8.24 -19.22 1.70
CA ARG A 1140 8.11 -18.28 2.82
C ARG A 1140 7.33 -18.87 3.98
N ALA A 1141 6.20 -19.53 3.73
CA ALA A 1141 5.41 -20.18 4.78
C ALA A 1141 6.18 -21.32 5.46
N LYS A 1142 6.95 -22.11 4.69
CA LYS A 1142 7.84 -23.14 5.23
C LYS A 1142 8.97 -22.55 6.06
N LEU A 1143 9.70 -21.56 5.54
CA LEU A 1143 10.77 -20.88 6.27
C LEU A 1143 10.23 -20.16 7.52
N ALA A 1144 9.03 -19.59 7.46
CA ALA A 1144 8.36 -18.99 8.62
C ALA A 1144 7.95 -20.05 9.64
N LYS A 1145 7.48 -21.23 9.21
CA LYS A 1145 7.17 -22.36 10.10
C LYS A 1145 8.44 -22.94 10.74
N GLU A 1146 9.49 -23.21 9.97
CA GLU A 1146 10.78 -23.69 10.49
C GLU A 1146 11.42 -22.66 11.44
N LYS A 1147 11.32 -21.36 11.11
CA LYS A 1147 11.73 -20.27 12.00
C LYS A 1147 10.86 -20.22 13.27
N ALA A 1148 9.54 -20.34 13.17
CA ALA A 1148 8.63 -20.29 14.32
C ALA A 1148 8.75 -21.54 15.21
N GLU A 1149 9.03 -22.71 14.65
CA GLU A 1149 9.33 -23.93 15.42
C GLU A 1149 10.67 -23.79 16.13
N LYS A 1150 11.71 -23.30 15.45
CA LYS A 1150 13.01 -22.99 16.09
C LYS A 1150 12.93 -21.87 17.12
N GLU A 1151 12.11 -20.83 16.90
CA GLU A 1151 11.85 -19.77 17.87
C GLU A 1151 10.97 -20.25 19.02
N LYS A 1152 10.13 -21.27 18.82
CA LYS A 1152 9.40 -21.94 19.91
C LYS A 1152 10.30 -22.85 20.74
N GLU A 1153 11.29 -23.50 20.12
CA GLU A 1153 12.37 -24.21 20.82
C GLU A 1153 13.30 -23.24 21.56
N GLU A 1154 13.69 -22.11 20.97
CA GLU A 1154 14.44 -21.05 21.66
C GLU A 1154 13.61 -20.38 22.76
N LYS A 1155 12.31 -20.10 22.57
CA LYS A 1155 11.43 -19.54 23.61
C LYS A 1155 11.31 -20.53 24.78
N LYS A 1156 11.12 -21.83 24.52
CA LYS A 1156 11.21 -22.89 25.54
C LYS A 1156 12.57 -22.96 26.28
N ARG A 1157 13.62 -22.34 25.72
CA ARG A 1157 14.99 -22.35 26.26
C ARG A 1157 15.45 -20.97 26.76
N SER A 1158 14.57 -19.97 26.74
CA SER A 1158 14.85 -18.58 27.14
C SER A 1158 13.62 -17.85 27.72
N GLN A 1159 12.58 -18.60 28.10
CA GLN A 1159 11.44 -18.06 28.85
C GLN A 1159 11.93 -17.69 30.26
N LEU A 1160 11.61 -16.47 30.70
CA LEU A 1160 11.88 -16.01 32.05
C LEU A 1160 10.92 -16.72 33.01
N LEU A 1161 11.48 -17.42 34.01
CA LEU A 1161 10.85 -17.84 35.27
C LEU A 1161 9.44 -18.46 35.15
N ASP A 1162 9.38 -19.79 34.99
CA ASP A 1162 8.13 -20.54 35.15
C ASP A 1162 7.76 -20.63 36.64
N ILE A 1163 6.76 -19.85 37.05
CA ILE A 1163 6.21 -19.82 38.43
C ILE A 1163 5.76 -21.22 38.90
N ASN A 1164 5.54 -22.17 38.00
CA ASN A 1164 5.12 -23.54 38.27
C ASN A 1164 6.26 -24.56 38.38
N ALA A 1165 7.50 -24.22 38.01
CA ALA A 1165 8.64 -25.13 38.12
C ALA A 1165 9.06 -25.31 39.60
N ASP A 1166 9.41 -26.51 40.05
CA ASP A 1166 9.52 -26.89 41.48
C ASP A 1166 10.73 -26.31 42.28
N GLY A 1167 11.34 -25.20 41.85
CA GLY A 1167 12.41 -24.51 42.59
C GLY A 1167 11.90 -23.46 43.60
N ASP A 1168 12.65 -23.25 44.70
CA ASP A 1168 12.47 -22.13 45.65
C ASP A 1168 13.26 -20.88 45.18
N GLU A 1169 12.82 -20.29 44.07
CA GLU A 1169 13.53 -19.19 43.41
C GLU A 1169 13.43 -17.85 44.17
N THR A 1170 14.58 -17.15 44.24
CA THR A 1170 14.82 -15.90 44.98
C THR A 1170 15.24 -14.75 44.05
N GLY A 1171 14.99 -13.50 44.47
CA GLY A 1171 15.31 -12.29 43.70
C GLY A 1171 14.37 -12.02 42.51
N ILE A 1172 13.21 -12.70 42.45
CA ILE A 1172 12.30 -12.70 41.29
C ILE A 1172 11.86 -11.28 40.92
N MET A 1173 11.40 -10.48 41.90
CA MET A 1173 10.85 -9.16 41.61
C MET A 1173 11.93 -8.15 41.27
N ASP A 1174 13.09 -8.17 41.93
CA ASP A 1174 14.20 -7.30 41.53
C ASP A 1174 14.74 -7.67 40.14
N GLY A 1175 14.80 -8.96 39.77
CA GLY A 1175 15.15 -9.40 38.41
C GLY A 1175 14.14 -8.94 37.34
N LEU A 1176 12.83 -9.03 37.63
CA LEU A 1176 11.79 -8.49 36.74
C LEU A 1176 11.88 -6.96 36.61
N LEU A 1177 12.15 -6.26 37.72
CA LEU A 1177 12.34 -4.81 37.72
C LEU A 1177 13.59 -4.39 36.94
N GLU A 1178 14.69 -5.13 37.02
CA GLU A 1178 15.91 -4.89 36.24
C GLU A 1178 15.68 -5.16 34.74
N ALA A 1179 14.93 -6.23 34.39
CA ALA A 1179 14.52 -6.52 33.02
C ALA A 1179 13.58 -5.46 32.43
N LEU A 1180 12.69 -4.88 33.24
CA LEU A 1180 11.83 -3.74 32.87
C LEU A 1180 12.64 -2.45 32.70
N GLN A 1181 13.52 -2.13 33.67
CA GLN A 1181 14.31 -0.90 33.70
C GLN A 1181 15.31 -0.82 32.54
N SER A 1182 15.91 -1.95 32.17
CA SER A 1182 16.79 -2.11 30.99
C SER A 1182 16.04 -2.22 29.65
N GLY A 1183 14.70 -2.31 29.69
CA GLY A 1183 13.85 -2.53 28.52
C GLY A 1183 13.97 -3.93 27.90
N ALA A 1184 14.72 -4.85 28.51
CA ALA A 1184 14.88 -6.22 28.04
C ALA A 1184 13.55 -6.99 28.01
N ALA A 1185 12.70 -6.77 29.02
CA ALA A 1185 11.37 -7.39 29.15
C ALA A 1185 10.42 -7.09 27.97
N PHE A 1186 10.63 -5.98 27.25
CA PHE A 1186 9.75 -5.54 26.16
C PHE A 1186 10.25 -5.94 24.75
N ARG A 1187 11.38 -6.66 24.63
CA ARG A 1187 11.99 -6.96 23.33
C ARG A 1187 11.24 -8.04 22.53
N ARG A 1188 10.19 -7.65 21.81
CA ARG A 1188 9.62 -8.42 20.70
C ARG A 1188 10.72 -8.65 19.64
N LYS A 1189 11.22 -9.90 19.51
CA LYS A 1189 12.33 -10.23 18.59
C LYS A 1189 11.89 -10.17 17.12
N ARG A 1190 12.11 -9.02 16.47
CA ARG A 1190 12.24 -8.97 15.01
C ARG A 1190 13.37 -9.92 14.56
N GLY A 1191 13.22 -10.53 13.38
CA GLY A 1191 14.33 -11.20 12.70
C GLY A 1191 15.46 -10.21 12.39
N PRO A 1192 16.67 -10.68 12.04
CA PRO A 1192 17.84 -9.81 11.89
C PRO A 1192 17.60 -8.72 10.83
N ARG A 1193 17.47 -7.45 11.28
CA ARG A 1193 17.60 -6.26 10.42
C ARG A 1193 18.93 -6.40 9.68
N GLN A 1194 18.89 -6.50 8.35
CA GLN A 1194 20.13 -6.50 7.56
C GLN A 1194 20.87 -5.19 7.82
N ALA A 1195 22.13 -5.29 8.25
CA ALA A 1195 23.00 -4.13 8.37
C ALA A 1195 23.33 -3.62 6.96
N GLY A 1196 22.53 -2.65 6.48
CA GLY A 1196 22.73 -1.99 5.20
C GLY A 1196 24.03 -1.21 5.20
N GLY A 1197 25.12 -1.85 4.77
CA GLY A 1197 26.42 -1.21 4.59
C GLY A 1197 26.31 -0.01 3.65
N SER A 1198 27.07 1.04 3.94
CA SER A 1198 27.02 2.32 3.23
C SER A 1198 27.47 2.18 1.76
N GLY A 1199 26.50 1.96 0.86
CA GLY A 1199 26.70 1.94 -0.59
C GLY A 1199 26.00 3.11 -1.25
N HIS A 1200 26.75 4.10 -1.72
CA HIS A 1200 26.21 5.18 -2.55
C HIS A 1200 25.80 4.63 -3.93
N PHE A 1201 24.50 4.47 -4.17
CA PHE A 1201 23.95 4.35 -5.53
C PHE A 1201 22.83 5.36 -5.75
N SER A 1202 23.09 6.32 -6.62
CA SER A 1202 22.18 7.40 -6.96
C SER A 1202 21.11 6.95 -7.96
N LEU A 1203 20.06 6.28 -7.46
CA LEU A 1203 18.86 6.00 -8.25
C LEU A 1203 17.59 6.42 -7.51
N ILE A 1204 16.85 7.35 -8.13
CA ILE A 1204 15.48 7.70 -7.76
C ILE A 1204 14.63 6.41 -7.87
N PRO A 1205 13.88 6.00 -6.82
CA PRO A 1205 13.06 4.80 -6.89
C PRO A 1205 11.97 4.91 -7.96
N ARG A 1206 12.17 4.28 -9.12
CA ARG A 1206 11.10 4.08 -10.10
C ARG A 1206 10.11 3.08 -9.51
N THR A 1207 8.98 3.59 -9.03
CA THR A 1207 7.85 2.77 -8.56
C THR A 1207 7.51 1.66 -9.57
N PRO A 1208 7.25 0.42 -9.15
CA PRO A 1208 6.87 -0.65 -10.06
C PRO A 1208 5.59 -0.29 -10.81
N LYS A 1209 5.65 -0.30 -12.15
CA LYS A 1209 4.47 -0.13 -13.00
C LYS A 1209 3.65 -1.43 -12.99
N LEU A 1210 2.74 -1.59 -12.03
CA LEU A 1210 1.67 -2.59 -12.16
C LEU A 1210 0.89 -2.32 -13.45
N CYS A 1211 0.96 -3.25 -14.40
CA CYS A 1211 0.44 -3.07 -15.75
C CYS A 1211 -1.07 -3.35 -15.83
N TRP A 1212 -1.89 -2.44 -15.31
CA TRP A 1212 -3.35 -2.52 -15.43
C TRP A 1212 -3.84 -2.07 -16.82
N LYS A 1213 -3.46 -2.82 -17.87
CA LYS A 1213 -4.06 -2.76 -19.22
C LYS A 1213 -4.98 -3.97 -19.42
N ASN A 1214 -6.28 -3.82 -19.14
CA ASN A 1214 -7.41 -4.35 -19.94
C ASN A 1214 -8.73 -4.26 -19.15
N LEU A 1215 -9.54 -3.24 -19.45
CA LEU A 1215 -10.97 -3.17 -19.12
C LEU A 1215 -11.62 -1.98 -19.87
N ASN A 1216 -11.67 -2.10 -21.21
CA ASN A 1216 -12.45 -1.26 -22.12
C ASN A 1216 -12.82 -2.11 -23.36
N SER A 1217 -13.83 -2.98 -23.22
CA SER A 1217 -14.36 -3.78 -24.34
C SER A 1217 -15.87 -4.01 -24.19
N THR A 1218 -16.60 -2.94 -23.94
CA THR A 1218 -18.05 -2.78 -24.14
C THR A 1218 -18.40 -1.29 -24.10
#